data_AF-A0A316JKW8-F1
#
_entry.id   AF-A0A316JKW8-F1
#
_cell.length_a   1.000
_cell.length_b   1.000
_cell.length_c   1.000
_cell.angle_alpha   90.00
_cell.angle_beta   90.00
_cell.angle_gamma   90.00
#
_symmetry.space_group_name_H-M   'P 1'
#
loop_
_entity.id
_entity.type
_entity.pdbx_description
1 polymer ?
#
loop_
_entity_poly.entity_id
_entity_poly.type
_entity_poly.pdbx_seq_one_letter_code
_entity_poly.pdbx_strand_id
1 'polypeptide(L)'
;MLSADPAIVGPMRLAFFLDNRGIAERGGLSDPRLGNPGIGGTEFAFLAVVAQLAAEGPLQPLLLLTAPQSIDGIPTSCTAVVDSLATAVQAAGEGGSQALVFRPGFTDRSDWQALETSPLPLIAWLHNLGCHDQARYEALPALWRWVLVSGAQLDFFRHSRLAQRAVVIPNPVAVPPAWRQPRTLEQAAAAKDLAYVGAITPFKAFDRLAQQWPRIACACPEAQLRVFGGADLYGGARSTSLSAYERHCLALLERGGYGDRVSFEGRSGLERYDAFDQVAVGVVNPSGRDETFCLSAAEFNACGIPVVAPRRHALAQTVLDGQSGLLASSDQQLADHCIALLQEPSWAWELGQGAQHSCQERFAVQAVAAVWQDLMQQLVSGEEPAPPEPSTSWAHEQRLLRQVWGQGLSIPGWPSWPTLKSWLKGGQAPLGPKAVGVLAGLTALLVWALLVFGKYGGNPTGLARVGDQLPISPRLADQPLVRLAGKRGNDGQQFLSLALDPWQLDAGSSQALDNPIYRGKRLLYPLLAYLSGLGQPQLIVWTLGLLNVVCMGCAAALVGSWAQLQQRSPGWGLAVLALPGYWITLSLSTADLLATTLLLAAALTARQARLLPHWLSLIAASLTRETGLIAWAASGLTALRERRWRWLLPLAVVPLPLLLWSGTLTRRFAAVPDGALARVHFGFPLEGALQKGLQLLGLRPLADLQPGGLERLFDAGCFGLWLGTLGVLVLAAWRGWGGRWLRLASALYLLPALCTSTQILARFPDYTRVWIDLASLALLALLASRSWLLKLWLALSALMSAGYWLGYLLLAP
;
A
#
# COMPACT_ATOMS: atom_id res chain seq x y z
N MET A 1 24.20 33.60 47.37
CA MET A 1 25.01 32.44 47.80
C MET A 1 24.20 31.21 47.43
N LEU A 2 24.49 30.45 46.38
CA LEU A 2 25.78 30.08 45.77
C LEU A 2 25.87 30.56 44.32
N SER A 3 26.91 31.32 44.03
CA SER A 3 27.40 31.58 42.67
C SER A 3 28.01 30.29 42.14
N ALA A 4 27.45 29.74 41.06
CA ALA A 4 28.14 28.72 40.29
C ALA A 4 29.20 29.40 39.44
N ASP A 5 30.45 29.09 39.76
CA ASP A 5 31.67 29.49 39.07
C ASP A 5 31.64 29.01 37.60
N PRO A 6 31.90 29.85 36.58
CA PRO A 6 32.04 29.40 35.19
C PRO A 6 33.45 28.87 34.96
N ALA A 7 33.80 27.77 35.62
CA ALA A 7 35.01 26.96 35.40
C ALA A 7 34.74 25.62 36.12
N ILE A 8 34.73 24.43 35.53
CA ILE A 8 35.48 23.82 34.43
C ILE A 8 34.51 22.79 33.81
N VAL A 9 33.92 23.05 32.65
CA VAL A 9 33.22 22.00 31.90
C VAL A 9 34.32 21.20 31.22
N GLY A 10 34.52 19.94 31.62
CA GLY A 10 35.42 19.02 30.93
C GLY A 10 35.09 18.96 29.43
N PRO A 11 36.02 18.51 28.57
CA PRO A 11 35.78 18.46 27.13
C PRO A 11 34.49 17.69 26.83
N MET A 12 33.63 18.28 26.01
CA MET A 12 32.38 17.66 25.59
C MET A 12 32.72 16.43 24.74
N ARG A 13 32.03 15.31 24.93
CA ARG A 13 32.28 14.02 24.29
C ARG A 13 31.05 13.49 23.56
N LEU A 14 31.20 13.20 22.28
CA LEU A 14 30.15 12.61 21.45
C LEU A 14 30.59 11.25 20.92
N ALA A 15 29.83 10.21 21.27
CA ALA A 15 30.09 8.87 20.74
C ALA A 15 29.40 8.66 19.40
N PHE A 16 30.08 7.99 18.47
CA PHE A 16 29.56 7.56 17.18
C PHE A 16 29.71 6.05 17.07
N PHE A 17 28.60 5.32 16.88
CA PHE A 17 28.64 3.90 16.59
C PHE A 17 28.54 3.64 15.08
N LEU A 18 29.52 2.92 14.55
CA LEU A 18 29.55 2.48 13.16
C LEU A 18 29.83 0.97 13.10
N ASP A 19 28.85 0.21 12.60
CA ASP A 19 29.08 -1.17 12.19
C ASP A 19 29.94 -1.19 10.91
N ASN A 20 31.23 -1.44 11.10
CA ASN A 20 32.25 -1.41 10.08
C ASN A 20 32.64 -2.80 9.56
N ARG A 21 31.90 -3.86 9.91
CA ARG A 21 32.19 -5.23 9.42
C ARG A 21 32.27 -5.32 7.90
N GLY A 22 31.45 -4.53 7.19
CA GLY A 22 31.45 -4.48 5.72
C GLY A 22 32.68 -3.81 5.09
N ILE A 23 33.53 -3.14 5.88
CA ILE A 23 34.75 -2.47 5.40
C ILE A 23 36.03 -2.94 6.10
N ALA A 24 35.92 -3.75 7.16
CA ALA A 24 37.05 -4.19 7.99
C ALA A 24 38.15 -4.95 7.22
N GLU A 25 37.78 -5.67 6.15
CA GLU A 25 38.73 -6.44 5.33
C GLU A 25 39.61 -5.57 4.42
N ARG A 26 39.36 -4.25 4.34
CA ARG A 26 40.05 -3.36 3.39
C ARG A 26 41.43 -2.88 3.84
N GLY A 27 41.94 -3.36 4.98
CA GLY A 27 43.19 -2.85 5.56
C GLY A 27 43.03 -1.38 5.99
N GLY A 28 44.13 -0.64 6.14
CA GLY A 28 44.09 0.77 6.57
C GLY A 28 43.34 1.68 5.59
N LEU A 29 42.52 2.59 6.11
CA LEU A 29 41.79 3.59 5.32
C LEU A 29 42.52 4.93 5.36
N SER A 30 42.59 5.61 4.22
CA SER A 30 43.16 6.96 4.12
C SER A 30 42.29 8.00 4.83
N ASP A 31 42.86 9.18 5.06
CA ASP A 31 42.20 10.26 5.79
C ASP A 31 40.90 10.69 5.10
N PRO A 32 39.72 10.53 5.75
CA PRO A 32 38.43 10.84 5.13
C PRO A 32 38.25 12.35 4.91
N ARG A 33 39.09 13.22 5.46
CA ARG A 33 39.12 14.66 5.16
C ARG A 33 39.77 14.99 3.81
N LEU A 34 40.38 13.99 3.15
CA LEU A 34 40.90 14.10 1.80
C LEU A 34 39.91 13.59 0.74
N GLY A 35 38.81 12.95 1.15
CA GLY A 35 37.81 12.37 0.26
C GLY A 35 37.46 10.95 0.63
N ASN A 36 36.47 10.37 -0.06
CA ASN A 36 36.01 9.03 0.27
C ASN A 36 37.03 7.96 -0.21
N PRO A 37 37.56 7.11 0.70
CA PRO A 37 38.57 6.08 0.38
C PRO A 37 38.00 4.86 -0.37
N GLY A 38 36.87 5.01 -1.06
CA GLY A 38 36.23 3.95 -1.83
C GLY A 38 35.28 3.07 -1.00
N ILE A 39 34.79 3.59 0.13
CA ILE A 39 33.80 2.94 0.99
C ILE A 39 32.39 3.50 0.75
N GLY A 40 31.38 2.92 1.41
CA GLY A 40 30.01 3.40 1.30
C GLY A 40 29.85 4.83 1.83
N GLY A 41 28.89 5.58 1.27
CA GLY A 41 28.71 7.00 1.62
C GLY A 41 28.27 7.24 3.07
N THR A 42 27.61 6.27 3.71
CA THR A 42 27.23 6.36 5.14
C THR A 42 28.44 6.15 6.03
N GLU A 43 29.24 5.12 5.74
CA GLU A 43 30.48 4.84 6.44
C GLU A 43 31.42 6.04 6.32
N PHE A 44 31.59 6.58 5.11
CA PHE A 44 32.36 7.80 4.86
C PHE A 44 31.85 8.99 5.68
N ALA A 45 30.54 9.24 5.72
CA ALA A 45 29.97 10.36 6.45
C ALA A 45 30.33 10.33 7.95
N PHE A 46 30.23 9.16 8.58
CA PHE A 46 30.64 8.97 9.99
C PHE A 46 32.13 9.25 10.17
N LEU A 47 32.98 8.64 9.33
CA LEU A 47 34.43 8.79 9.45
C LEU A 47 34.90 10.22 9.20
N ALA A 48 34.32 10.91 8.22
CA ALA A 48 34.67 12.29 7.87
C ALA A 48 34.32 13.28 8.98
N VAL A 49 33.11 13.17 9.58
CA VAL A 49 32.73 14.01 10.73
C VAL A 49 33.66 13.74 11.91
N VAL A 50 33.91 12.48 12.24
CA VAL A 50 34.78 12.10 13.37
C VAL A 50 36.21 12.61 13.17
N ALA A 51 36.80 12.41 11.99
CA ALA A 51 38.15 12.90 11.71
C ALA A 51 38.24 14.43 11.79
N GLN A 52 37.19 15.13 11.35
CA GLN A 52 37.14 16.59 11.42
C GLN A 52 37.00 17.07 12.87
N LEU A 53 36.12 16.46 13.67
CA LEU A 53 35.96 16.76 15.10
C LEU A 53 37.21 16.41 15.92
N ALA A 54 37.90 15.32 15.59
CA ALA A 54 39.15 14.94 16.27
C ALA A 54 40.28 15.94 16.00
N ALA A 55 40.22 16.66 14.87
CA ALA A 55 41.19 17.67 14.48
C ALA A 55 40.85 19.08 14.99
N GLU A 56 39.58 19.36 15.32
CA GLU A 56 39.10 20.70 15.63
C GLU A 56 38.20 20.76 16.88
N GLY A 57 38.50 21.70 17.77
CA GLY A 57 37.55 22.24 18.74
C GLY A 57 37.44 21.52 20.09
N PRO A 58 36.46 21.93 20.92
CA PRO A 58 36.24 21.43 22.28
C PRO A 58 35.42 20.12 22.35
N LEU A 59 34.84 19.67 21.22
CA LEU A 59 34.03 18.45 21.14
C LEU A 59 34.92 17.26 20.74
N GLN A 60 35.21 16.38 21.70
CA GLN A 60 35.99 15.16 21.51
C GLN A 60 35.09 14.02 20.98
N PRO A 61 35.35 13.47 19.78
CA PRO A 61 34.60 12.33 19.30
C PRO A 61 35.13 11.00 19.89
N LEU A 62 34.23 10.05 20.09
CA LEU A 62 34.55 8.64 20.37
C LEU A 62 33.91 7.74 19.31
N LEU A 63 34.71 7.15 18.44
CA LEU A 63 34.27 6.25 17.39
C LEU A 63 34.28 4.80 17.88
N LEU A 64 33.10 4.20 17.99
CA LEU A 64 32.86 2.83 18.42
C LEU A 64 32.64 1.96 17.19
N LEU A 65 33.54 1.00 16.97
CA LEU A 65 33.59 0.15 15.79
C LEU A 65 33.34 -1.31 16.15
N THR A 66 32.68 -2.05 15.28
CA THR A 66 32.43 -3.50 15.47
C THR A 66 33.65 -4.38 15.20
N ALA A 67 34.65 -3.86 14.50
CA ALA A 67 35.89 -4.55 14.16
C ALA A 67 37.08 -3.57 14.18
N PRO A 68 38.30 -4.03 14.50
CA PRO A 68 39.49 -3.19 14.42
C PRO A 68 39.68 -2.63 13.01
N GLN A 69 39.96 -1.33 12.91
CA GLN A 69 40.14 -0.64 11.64
C GLN A 69 41.08 0.54 11.84
N SER A 70 42.21 0.56 11.13
CA SER A 70 43.10 1.73 11.09
C SER A 70 42.54 2.76 10.12
N ILE A 71 42.47 4.03 10.54
CA ILE A 71 41.90 5.14 9.76
C ILE A 71 42.83 6.33 9.96
N ASP A 72 43.49 6.76 8.89
CA ASP A 72 44.36 7.94 8.94
C ASP A 72 43.55 9.18 9.34
N GLY A 73 44.16 10.10 10.08
CA GLY A 73 43.48 11.30 10.57
C GLY A 73 42.54 11.10 11.77
N ILE A 74 42.31 9.87 12.22
CA ILE A 74 41.57 9.56 13.47
C ILE A 74 42.54 8.93 14.48
N PRO A 75 42.91 9.61 15.57
CA PRO A 75 43.79 9.05 16.59
C PRO A 75 43.20 7.79 17.23
N THR A 76 44.04 6.82 17.59
CA THR A 76 43.61 5.60 18.29
C THR A 76 42.95 5.89 19.63
N SER A 77 43.29 7.02 20.27
CA SER A 77 42.62 7.51 21.49
C SER A 77 41.15 7.90 21.29
N CYS A 78 40.73 8.11 20.05
CA CYS A 78 39.35 8.42 19.68
C CYS A 78 38.57 7.19 19.20
N THR A 79 39.16 5.99 19.23
CA THR A 79 38.55 4.76 18.71
C THR A 79 38.47 3.67 19.77
N ALA A 80 37.39 2.91 19.78
CA ALA A 80 37.30 1.66 20.55
C ALA A 80 36.52 0.59 19.77
N VAL A 81 36.83 -0.68 20.04
CA VAL A 81 36.14 -1.82 19.43
C VAL A 81 35.09 -2.35 20.40
N VAL A 82 33.89 -2.59 19.90
CA VAL A 82 32.72 -3.08 20.64
C VAL A 82 32.02 -4.18 19.83
N ASP A 83 31.25 -5.06 20.44
CA ASP A 83 30.65 -6.19 19.71
C ASP A 83 29.38 -5.82 18.94
N SER A 84 28.57 -4.91 19.50
CA SER A 84 27.29 -4.49 18.95
C SER A 84 26.89 -3.07 19.38
N LEU A 85 25.75 -2.58 18.86
CA LEU A 85 25.18 -1.30 19.28
C LEU A 85 24.83 -1.30 20.78
N ALA A 86 24.40 -2.44 21.34
CA ALA A 86 24.15 -2.56 22.78
C ALA A 86 25.41 -2.30 23.61
N THR A 87 26.53 -2.93 23.26
CA THR A 87 27.81 -2.69 23.95
C THR A 87 28.35 -1.28 23.67
N ALA A 88 28.02 -0.69 22.53
CA ALA A 88 28.36 0.70 22.23
C ALA A 88 27.66 1.69 23.16
N VAL A 89 26.37 1.46 23.47
CA VAL A 89 25.63 2.26 24.46
C VAL A 89 26.30 2.19 25.83
N GLN A 90 26.75 1.01 26.25
CA GLN A 90 27.44 0.82 27.52
C GLN A 90 28.80 1.53 27.54
N ALA A 91 29.65 1.29 26.53
CA ALA A 91 30.97 1.89 26.41
C ALA A 91 30.92 3.42 26.30
N ALA A 92 29.94 3.98 25.58
CA ALA A 92 29.73 5.41 25.51
C ALA A 92 29.38 6.02 26.88
N GLY A 93 28.53 5.34 27.67
CA GLY A 93 28.15 5.73 29.02
C GLY A 93 29.32 5.70 30.00
N GLU A 94 30.07 4.60 30.02
CA GLU A 94 31.27 4.45 30.87
C GLU A 94 32.39 5.42 30.46
N GLY A 95 32.50 5.73 29.17
CA GLY A 95 33.46 6.69 28.62
C GLY A 95 33.11 8.16 28.88
N GLY A 96 31.98 8.44 29.54
CA GLY A 96 31.52 9.80 29.86
C GLY A 96 31.05 10.61 28.65
N SER A 97 30.56 9.94 27.59
CA SER A 97 29.97 10.63 26.44
C SER A 97 28.60 11.21 26.80
N GLN A 98 28.28 12.43 26.34
CA GLN A 98 26.97 13.04 26.62
C GLN A 98 25.86 12.51 25.70
N ALA A 99 26.19 11.93 24.56
CA ALA A 99 25.23 11.30 23.65
C ALA A 99 25.89 10.21 22.79
N LEU A 100 25.06 9.35 22.20
CA LEU A 100 25.46 8.36 21.21
C LEU A 100 24.75 8.58 19.87
N VAL A 101 25.53 8.77 18.81
CA VAL A 101 25.09 8.78 17.42
C VAL A 101 25.12 7.37 16.87
N PHE A 102 24.05 6.94 16.22
CA PHE A 102 23.99 5.64 15.56
C PHE A 102 23.15 5.69 14.29
N ARG A 103 23.31 4.69 13.42
CA ARG A 103 22.52 4.52 12.19
C ARG A 103 21.23 3.75 12.48
N PRO A 104 20.04 4.35 12.31
CA PRO A 104 18.76 3.64 12.44
C PRO A 104 18.43 2.82 11.18
N GLY A 105 17.42 1.95 11.28
CA GLY A 105 16.86 1.16 10.17
C GLY A 105 17.51 -0.21 9.96
N PHE A 106 18.63 -0.51 10.64
CA PHE A 106 19.32 -1.81 10.60
C PHE A 106 19.62 -2.34 12.01
N THR A 107 18.82 -1.95 13.00
CA THR A 107 19.05 -2.37 14.40
C THR A 107 18.68 -3.83 14.61
N ASP A 108 19.64 -4.61 15.08
CA ASP A 108 19.44 -6.02 15.42
C ASP A 108 18.48 -6.19 16.59
N ARG A 109 17.76 -7.32 16.62
CA ARG A 109 16.77 -7.62 17.67
C ARG A 109 17.38 -7.57 19.07
N SER A 110 18.64 -7.96 19.22
CA SER A 110 19.38 -7.97 20.49
C SER A 110 19.71 -6.58 21.00
N ASP A 111 19.83 -5.57 20.14
CA ASP A 111 20.28 -4.24 20.54
C ASP A 111 19.15 -3.36 21.09
N TRP A 112 17.90 -3.70 20.80
CA TRP A 112 16.76 -2.86 21.16
C TRP A 112 16.61 -2.64 22.66
N GLN A 113 16.88 -3.66 23.48
CA GLN A 113 16.78 -3.51 24.93
C GLN A 113 17.72 -2.42 25.42
N ALA A 114 18.95 -2.37 24.90
CA ALA A 114 19.93 -1.35 25.28
C ALA A 114 19.54 0.06 24.80
N LEU A 115 18.88 0.18 23.64
CA LEU A 115 18.34 1.47 23.18
C LEU A 115 17.14 1.93 24.03
N GLU A 116 16.24 1.02 24.37
CA GLU A 116 15.03 1.30 25.17
C GLU A 116 15.38 1.71 26.60
N THR A 117 16.45 1.15 27.18
CA THR A 117 16.94 1.45 28.53
C THR A 117 18.21 2.30 28.53
N SER A 118 18.50 3.01 27.43
CA SER A 118 19.75 3.76 27.32
C SER A 118 19.82 4.86 28.40
N PRO A 119 20.93 4.96 29.15
CA PRO A 119 21.12 6.02 30.13
C PRO A 119 21.56 7.35 29.49
N LEU A 120 21.86 7.35 28.19
CA LEU A 120 22.34 8.50 27.43
C LEU A 120 21.31 8.95 26.40
N PRO A 121 21.23 10.25 26.09
CA PRO A 121 20.58 10.76 24.90
C PRO A 121 21.07 10.06 23.62
N LEU A 122 20.13 9.58 22.81
CA LEU A 122 20.39 8.91 21.54
C LEU A 122 20.14 9.85 20.36
N ILE A 123 21.04 9.85 19.38
CA ILE A 123 20.93 10.60 18.13
C ILE A 123 20.91 9.61 16.97
N ALA A 124 19.76 9.48 16.32
CA ALA A 124 19.60 8.57 15.20
C ALA A 124 19.87 9.30 13.88
N TRP A 125 20.94 8.94 13.18
CA TRP A 125 21.36 9.59 11.93
C TRP A 125 20.99 8.76 10.70
N LEU A 126 19.85 9.09 10.08
CA LEU A 126 19.26 8.32 8.99
C LEU A 126 19.73 8.82 7.61
N HIS A 127 20.32 7.91 6.84
CA HIS A 127 20.90 8.24 5.53
C HIS A 127 20.05 7.78 4.33
N ASN A 128 18.95 7.05 4.56
CA ASN A 128 18.09 6.50 3.51
C ASN A 128 16.60 6.73 3.85
N LEU A 129 15.69 6.35 2.95
CA LEU A 129 14.24 6.41 3.23
C LEU A 129 13.70 5.15 3.95
N GLY A 130 14.51 4.09 4.02
CA GLY A 130 14.11 2.81 4.61
C GLY A 130 14.37 2.77 6.09
N CYS A 131 13.34 3.02 6.91
CA CYS A 131 13.40 2.85 8.35
C CYS A 131 12.57 1.64 8.80
N HIS A 132 13.19 0.46 8.88
CA HIS A 132 12.57 -0.67 9.57
C HIS A 132 12.30 -0.29 11.04
N ASP A 133 11.19 -0.79 11.60
CA ASP A 133 10.79 -0.50 12.99
C ASP A 133 10.67 1.00 13.35
N GLN A 134 10.29 1.85 12.39
CA GLN A 134 10.07 3.29 12.61
C GLN A 134 9.20 3.58 13.84
N ALA A 135 8.11 2.84 14.04
CA ALA A 135 7.24 2.99 15.21
C ALA A 135 7.94 2.68 16.55
N ARG A 136 8.98 1.84 16.54
CA ARG A 136 9.78 1.52 17.72
C ARG A 136 10.78 2.64 18.02
N TYR A 137 11.41 3.23 16.99
CA TYR A 137 12.20 4.44 17.17
C TYR A 137 11.35 5.62 17.67
N GLU A 138 10.12 5.79 17.16
CA GLU A 138 9.16 6.78 17.66
C GLU A 138 8.86 6.63 19.16
N ALA A 139 8.91 5.40 19.66
CA ALA A 139 8.63 5.07 21.06
C ALA A 139 9.87 5.11 21.97
N LEU A 140 11.08 5.33 21.43
CA LEU A 140 12.30 5.35 22.24
C LEU A 140 12.30 6.55 23.19
N PRO A 141 12.36 6.32 24.53
CA PRO A 141 12.37 7.41 25.50
C PRO A 141 13.63 8.26 25.39
N ALA A 142 14.79 7.62 25.20
CA ALA A 142 16.09 8.27 25.14
C ALA A 142 16.41 8.92 23.77
N LEU A 143 15.57 8.72 22.74
CA LEU A 143 15.82 9.31 21.42
C LEU A 143 15.65 10.83 21.46
N TRP A 144 16.76 11.55 21.49
CA TRP A 144 16.80 13.00 21.56
C TRP A 144 16.63 13.66 20.19
N ARG A 145 17.35 13.18 19.17
CA ARG A 145 17.28 13.72 17.80
C ARG A 145 17.20 12.67 16.72
N TRP A 146 16.46 13.03 15.67
CA TRP A 146 16.37 12.30 14.41
C TRP A 146 17.06 13.10 13.31
N VAL A 147 18.34 12.83 13.07
CA VAL A 147 19.16 13.55 12.10
C VAL A 147 18.86 13.04 10.69
N LEU A 148 18.44 13.95 9.83
CA LEU A 148 18.12 13.73 8.42
C LEU A 148 19.12 14.50 7.54
N VAL A 149 19.50 13.92 6.41
CA VAL A 149 20.56 14.46 5.54
C VAL A 149 20.07 15.46 4.49
N SER A 150 18.77 15.69 4.39
CA SER A 150 18.22 16.76 3.56
C SER A 150 16.82 17.19 4.01
N GLY A 151 16.43 18.38 3.55
CA GLY A 151 15.06 18.85 3.69
C GLY A 151 14.06 17.94 2.96
N ALA A 152 14.42 17.37 1.80
CA ALA A 152 13.58 16.44 1.07
C ALA A 152 13.32 15.15 1.87
N GLN A 153 14.31 14.67 2.62
CA GLN A 153 14.15 13.55 3.53
C GLN A 153 13.27 13.91 4.73
N LEU A 154 13.43 15.11 5.29
CA LEU A 154 12.52 15.65 6.30
C LEU A 154 11.08 15.69 5.80
N ASP A 155 10.84 16.23 4.62
CA ASP A 155 9.52 16.31 3.98
C ASP A 155 8.91 14.93 3.73
N PHE A 156 9.73 13.89 3.53
CA PHE A 156 9.29 12.49 3.50
C PHE A 156 8.78 12.02 4.88
N PHE A 157 9.51 12.31 5.96
CA PHE A 157 9.18 11.88 7.32
C PHE A 157 8.21 12.81 8.08
N ARG A 158 7.74 13.92 7.52
CA ARG A 158 6.82 14.88 8.19
C ARG A 158 5.56 14.28 8.79
N HIS A 159 5.12 13.13 8.29
CA HIS A 159 3.94 12.41 8.80
C HIS A 159 4.22 11.62 10.09
N SER A 160 5.49 11.42 10.44
CA SER A 160 5.96 10.68 11.61
C SER A 160 6.05 11.57 12.84
N ARG A 161 5.88 10.98 14.03
CA ARG A 161 6.19 11.67 15.29
C ARG A 161 7.67 12.04 15.41
N LEU A 162 8.56 11.31 14.71
CA LEU A 162 9.99 11.63 14.64
C LEU A 162 10.27 13.01 14.04
N ALA A 163 9.36 13.55 13.22
CA ALA A 163 9.51 14.88 12.62
C ALA A 163 9.57 16.00 13.68
N GLN A 164 9.02 15.80 14.87
CA GLN A 164 9.11 16.74 15.98
C GLN A 164 10.50 16.78 16.61
N ARG A 165 11.26 15.70 16.47
CA ARG A 165 12.65 15.56 16.96
C ARG A 165 13.67 15.68 15.82
N ALA A 166 13.22 16.02 14.62
CA ALA A 166 14.07 15.98 13.44
C ALA A 166 14.94 17.23 13.33
N VAL A 167 16.19 17.04 12.90
CA VAL A 167 17.11 18.10 12.51
C VAL A 167 17.72 17.74 11.17
N VAL A 168 17.99 18.72 10.32
CA VAL A 168 18.63 18.49 9.02
C VAL A 168 20.12 18.80 9.15
N ILE A 169 20.95 17.76 9.05
CA ILE A 169 22.41 17.88 8.99
C ILE A 169 22.86 17.13 7.74
N PRO A 170 23.34 17.83 6.68
CA PRO A 170 23.73 17.19 5.45
C PRO A 170 24.94 16.26 5.65
N ASN A 171 25.15 15.34 4.70
CA ASN A 171 26.37 14.54 4.72
C ASN A 171 27.59 15.42 4.44
N PRO A 172 28.73 15.19 5.11
CA PRO A 172 29.95 15.93 4.84
C PRO A 172 30.50 15.59 3.46
N VAL A 173 31.09 16.58 2.81
CA VAL A 173 31.85 16.43 1.57
C VAL A 173 33.27 16.87 1.85
N ALA A 174 34.21 16.01 1.49
CA ALA A 174 35.63 16.28 1.53
C ALA A 174 36.23 15.93 0.18
N VAL A 175 37.18 16.76 -0.27
CA VAL A 175 37.94 16.56 -1.50
C VAL A 175 39.41 16.90 -1.24
N PRO A 176 40.35 16.36 -2.04
CA PRO A 176 41.77 16.64 -1.87
C PRO A 176 42.07 18.14 -1.97
N PRO A 177 43.11 18.66 -1.29
CA PRO A 177 43.45 20.08 -1.31
C PRO A 177 43.57 20.70 -2.71
N ALA A 178 44.06 19.93 -3.70
CA ALA A 178 44.18 20.37 -5.09
C ALA A 178 42.82 20.78 -5.71
N TRP A 179 41.74 20.14 -5.28
CA TRP A 179 40.37 20.36 -5.78
C TRP A 179 39.59 21.41 -4.97
N ARG A 180 40.18 21.99 -3.93
CA ARG A 180 39.53 23.06 -3.14
C ARG A 180 39.59 24.41 -3.83
N GLN A 181 40.47 24.57 -4.82
CA GLN A 181 40.57 25.77 -5.63
C GLN A 181 39.63 25.68 -6.85
N PRO A 182 39.03 26.80 -7.30
CA PRO A 182 38.26 26.81 -8.54
C PRO A 182 39.11 26.45 -9.75
N ARG A 183 38.51 25.66 -10.65
CA ARG A 183 39.11 25.37 -11.95
C ARG A 183 39.17 26.65 -12.77
N THR A 184 40.24 26.82 -13.54
CA THR A 184 40.32 27.87 -14.56
C THR A 184 39.46 27.51 -15.78
N LEU A 185 39.10 28.51 -16.57
CA LEU A 185 38.39 28.29 -17.84
C LEU A 185 39.19 27.38 -18.79
N GLU A 186 40.53 27.49 -18.80
CA GLU A 186 41.41 26.65 -19.61
C GLU A 186 41.34 25.17 -19.20
N GLN A 187 41.39 24.89 -17.89
CA GLN A 187 41.22 23.53 -17.36
C GLN A 187 39.84 22.95 -17.70
N ALA A 188 38.78 23.77 -17.56
CA ALA A 188 37.43 23.35 -17.93
C ALA A 188 37.27 23.11 -19.45
N ALA A 189 37.91 23.93 -20.28
CA ALA A 189 37.90 23.77 -21.74
C ALA A 189 38.68 22.54 -22.22
N ALA A 190 39.72 22.15 -21.49
CA ALA A 190 40.49 20.93 -21.76
C ALA A 190 39.72 19.64 -21.40
N ALA A 191 38.84 19.69 -20.40
CA ALA A 191 38.02 18.55 -20.00
C ALA A 191 36.95 18.23 -21.07
N LYS A 192 36.81 16.95 -21.43
CA LYS A 192 35.88 16.47 -22.48
C LYS A 192 34.97 15.32 -22.03
N ASP A 193 35.23 14.75 -20.87
CA ASP A 193 34.59 13.50 -20.47
C ASP A 193 33.31 13.72 -19.67
N LEU A 194 32.40 12.77 -19.81
CA LEU A 194 31.21 12.61 -19.00
C LEU A 194 31.49 11.56 -17.93
N ALA A 195 31.29 11.89 -16.66
CA ALA A 195 31.51 10.93 -15.56
C ALA A 195 30.21 10.53 -14.87
N TYR A 196 30.04 9.23 -14.63
CA TYR A 196 29.02 8.70 -13.73
C TYR A 196 29.66 8.16 -12.47
N VAL A 197 29.19 8.58 -11.29
CA VAL A 197 29.65 8.05 -9.99
C VAL A 197 28.47 7.45 -9.23
N GLY A 198 28.54 6.14 -8.96
CA GLY A 198 27.57 5.42 -8.14
C GLY A 198 27.53 3.92 -8.41
N ALA A 199 26.92 3.14 -7.50
CA ALA A 199 26.73 1.71 -7.74
C ALA A 199 25.80 1.44 -8.93
N ILE A 200 26.16 0.49 -9.80
CA ILE A 200 25.32 0.03 -10.92
C ILE A 200 24.22 -0.89 -10.39
N THR A 201 23.12 -0.29 -9.94
CA THR A 201 21.95 -1.01 -9.41
C THR A 201 20.67 -0.52 -10.09
N PRO A 202 19.60 -1.34 -10.14
CA PRO A 202 18.31 -0.92 -10.71
C PRO A 202 17.74 0.35 -10.07
N PHE A 203 18.12 0.59 -8.81
CA PHE A 203 17.72 1.78 -8.06
C PHE A 203 18.38 3.06 -8.59
N LYS A 204 19.67 3.00 -8.92
CA LYS A 204 20.41 4.16 -9.46
C LYS A 204 20.15 4.39 -10.95
N ALA A 205 19.62 3.38 -11.65
CA ALA A 205 19.17 3.46 -13.05
C ALA A 205 20.23 3.93 -14.06
N PHE A 206 21.46 3.40 -13.94
CA PHE A 206 22.52 3.62 -14.95
C PHE A 206 22.11 3.21 -16.37
N ASP A 207 21.18 2.26 -16.51
CA ASP A 207 20.60 1.84 -17.80
C ASP A 207 20.01 3.02 -18.59
N ARG A 208 19.45 4.02 -17.91
CA ARG A 208 18.93 5.24 -18.54
C ARG A 208 20.03 6.09 -19.18
N LEU A 209 21.15 6.26 -18.49
CA LEU A 209 22.30 6.96 -19.06
C LEU A 209 22.90 6.14 -20.20
N ALA A 210 23.05 4.82 -20.03
CA ALA A 210 23.53 3.93 -21.08
C ALA A 210 22.67 3.99 -22.35
N GLN A 211 21.34 4.12 -22.24
CA GLN A 211 20.44 4.30 -23.38
C GLN A 211 20.63 5.64 -24.10
N GLN A 212 21.01 6.69 -23.37
CA GLN A 212 21.23 8.02 -23.94
C GLN A 212 22.67 8.23 -24.46
N TRP A 213 23.63 7.39 -24.04
CA TRP A 213 25.04 7.52 -24.41
C TRP A 213 25.29 7.64 -25.93
N PRO A 214 24.67 6.82 -26.81
CA PRO A 214 24.88 6.94 -28.25
C PRO A 214 24.56 8.32 -28.82
N ARG A 215 23.51 8.97 -28.29
CA ARG A 215 23.13 10.33 -28.70
C ARG A 215 24.18 11.35 -28.27
N ILE A 216 24.69 11.22 -27.04
CA ILE A 216 25.71 12.11 -26.47
C ILE A 216 27.03 11.94 -27.23
N ALA A 217 27.50 10.70 -27.40
CA ALA A 217 28.75 10.38 -28.09
C ALA A 217 28.74 10.80 -29.57
N CYS A 218 27.57 10.73 -30.23
CA CYS A 218 27.41 11.19 -31.61
C CYS A 218 27.51 12.72 -31.72
N ALA A 219 26.92 13.47 -30.77
CA ALA A 219 26.96 14.93 -30.76
C ALA A 219 28.29 15.50 -30.24
N CYS A 220 29.03 14.73 -29.42
CA CYS A 220 30.30 15.12 -28.80
C CYS A 220 31.38 14.06 -29.12
N PRO A 221 32.01 14.11 -30.31
CA PRO A 221 32.87 13.01 -30.79
C PRO A 221 34.16 12.76 -29.97
N GLU A 222 34.59 13.73 -29.15
CA GLU A 222 35.78 13.62 -28.30
C GLU A 222 35.46 13.11 -26.88
N ALA A 223 34.18 13.04 -26.49
CA ALA A 223 33.79 12.70 -25.13
C ALA A 223 33.91 11.19 -24.85
N GLN A 224 34.46 10.84 -23.68
CA GLN A 224 34.37 9.49 -23.13
C GLN A 224 33.38 9.44 -21.96
N LEU A 225 32.75 8.28 -21.75
CA LEU A 225 31.92 8.00 -20.57
C LEU A 225 32.75 7.24 -19.54
N ARG A 226 33.09 7.89 -18.43
CA ARG A 226 33.83 7.29 -17.31
C ARG A 226 32.88 6.86 -16.21
N VAL A 227 32.82 5.56 -15.92
CA VAL A 227 31.87 4.96 -14.98
C VAL A 227 32.60 4.51 -13.71
N PHE A 228 32.40 5.27 -12.64
CA PHE A 228 32.94 5.00 -11.31
C PHE A 228 31.88 4.33 -10.43
N GLY A 229 32.15 3.11 -9.98
CA GLY A 229 31.24 2.27 -9.21
C GLY A 229 30.47 1.25 -10.07
N GLY A 230 30.39 0.00 -9.57
CA GLY A 230 29.95 -1.17 -10.36
C GLY A 230 31.15 -2.06 -10.72
N ALA A 231 30.88 -3.33 -11.06
CA ALA A 231 31.81 -4.45 -11.24
C ALA A 231 33.32 -4.12 -11.30
N ASP A 232 34.12 -4.85 -10.51
CA ASP A 232 35.59 -4.89 -10.61
C ASP A 232 36.00 -5.45 -11.99
N LEU A 233 35.78 -4.66 -13.04
CA LEU A 233 35.99 -5.03 -14.43
C LEU A 233 37.50 -5.02 -14.74
N TYR A 234 38.28 -4.18 -14.07
CA TYR A 234 39.75 -4.20 -14.08
C TYR A 234 40.33 -3.76 -12.74
N GLY A 235 40.87 -4.71 -11.97
CA GLY A 235 41.49 -4.41 -10.66
C GLY A 235 41.64 -5.64 -9.76
N GLY A 236 42.55 -6.57 -10.12
CA GLY A 236 43.27 -7.44 -9.17
C GLY A 236 42.55 -8.58 -8.42
N ALA A 237 41.24 -8.51 -8.14
CA ALA A 237 40.52 -9.60 -7.46
C ALA A 237 39.17 -9.88 -8.14
N ARG A 238 39.11 -11.01 -8.86
CA ARG A 238 37.96 -11.45 -9.65
C ARG A 238 36.68 -11.59 -8.80
N SER A 239 35.68 -10.73 -8.99
CA SER A 239 34.28 -11.12 -8.83
C SER A 239 33.79 -11.73 -10.14
N THR A 240 33.67 -13.06 -10.20
CA THR A 240 33.41 -13.84 -11.42
C THR A 240 31.95 -13.83 -11.91
N SER A 241 31.10 -12.89 -11.48
CA SER A 241 29.71 -12.83 -11.96
C SER A 241 29.15 -11.41 -11.89
N LEU A 242 29.16 -10.71 -13.03
CA LEU A 242 28.32 -9.53 -13.24
C LEU A 242 26.86 -9.83 -12.84
N SER A 243 26.20 -8.91 -12.16
CA SER A 243 24.78 -9.02 -11.87
C SER A 243 23.95 -8.98 -13.16
N ALA A 244 22.71 -9.46 -13.08
CA ALA A 244 21.79 -9.40 -14.24
C ALA A 244 21.57 -7.96 -14.74
N TYR A 245 21.61 -6.98 -13.84
CA TYR A 245 21.42 -5.58 -14.16
C TYR A 245 22.68 -4.95 -14.78
N GLU A 246 23.88 -5.28 -14.29
CA GLU A 246 25.14 -4.86 -14.92
C GLU A 246 25.25 -5.40 -16.35
N ARG A 247 24.94 -6.69 -16.56
CA ARG A 247 24.88 -7.27 -17.92
C ARG A 247 23.89 -6.56 -18.83
N HIS A 248 22.74 -6.15 -18.29
CA HIS A 248 21.76 -5.37 -19.04
C HIS A 248 22.32 -4.01 -19.48
N CYS A 249 23.00 -3.29 -18.58
CA CYS A 249 23.61 -2.00 -18.89
C CYS A 249 24.70 -2.13 -19.95
N LEU A 250 25.57 -3.14 -19.85
CA LEU A 250 26.60 -3.42 -20.86
C LEU A 250 25.99 -3.72 -22.22
N ALA A 251 24.94 -4.57 -22.27
CA ALA A 251 24.25 -4.87 -23.52
C ALA A 251 23.58 -3.64 -24.16
N LEU A 252 23.16 -2.65 -23.38
CA LEU A 252 22.64 -1.39 -23.90
C LEU A 252 23.74 -0.56 -24.57
N LEU A 253 24.91 -0.46 -23.94
CA LEU A 253 26.07 0.24 -24.49
C LEU A 253 26.58 -0.44 -25.77
N GLU A 254 26.70 -1.77 -25.77
CA GLU A 254 27.11 -2.55 -26.95
C GLU A 254 26.16 -2.36 -28.13
N ARG A 255 24.83 -2.39 -27.89
CA ARG A 255 23.81 -2.20 -28.93
C ARG A 255 23.74 -0.77 -29.45
N GLY A 256 24.06 0.20 -28.61
CA GLY A 256 24.01 1.62 -28.96
C GLY A 256 25.13 2.07 -29.90
N GLY A 257 26.21 1.29 -30.00
CA GLY A 257 27.47 1.75 -30.59
C GLY A 257 28.25 2.65 -29.61
N TYR A 258 29.53 2.91 -29.91
CA TYR A 258 30.43 3.74 -29.07
C TYR A 258 30.81 3.13 -27.71
N GLY A 259 30.71 1.80 -27.56
CA GLY A 259 31.16 1.09 -26.36
C GLY A 259 32.67 1.17 -26.12
N ASP A 260 33.45 1.38 -27.19
CA ASP A 260 34.89 1.68 -27.16
C ASP A 260 35.23 3.01 -26.47
N ARG A 261 34.22 3.87 -26.26
CA ARG A 261 34.34 5.17 -25.59
C ARG A 261 33.75 5.17 -24.18
N VAL A 262 33.57 3.99 -23.59
CA VAL A 262 33.12 3.83 -22.21
C VAL A 262 34.22 3.15 -21.40
N SER A 263 34.71 3.82 -20.35
CA SER A 263 35.63 3.22 -19.39
C SER A 263 34.88 2.88 -18.10
N PHE A 264 35.03 1.63 -17.65
CA PHE A 264 34.57 1.21 -16.32
C PHE A 264 35.76 1.24 -15.37
N GLU A 265 35.78 2.24 -14.50
CA GLU A 265 36.89 2.53 -13.58
C GLU A 265 36.80 1.67 -12.30
N GLY A 266 35.71 0.89 -12.16
CA GLY A 266 35.49 0.02 -11.00
C GLY A 266 35.22 0.79 -9.72
N ARG A 267 35.52 0.17 -8.57
CA ARG A 267 35.46 0.82 -7.27
C ARG A 267 36.75 1.62 -7.04
N SER A 268 36.62 2.94 -6.99
CA SER A 268 37.75 3.84 -6.83
C SER A 268 37.68 4.63 -5.52
N GLY A 269 38.82 4.82 -4.85
CA GLY A 269 39.02 5.68 -3.68
C GLY A 269 39.39 7.11 -4.05
N LEU A 270 40.55 7.57 -3.59
CA LEU A 270 41.05 8.93 -3.86
C LEU A 270 41.60 9.08 -5.28
N GLU A 271 42.07 7.99 -5.91
CA GLU A 271 42.65 7.98 -7.25
C GLU A 271 41.67 8.45 -8.35
N ARG A 272 40.36 8.43 -8.10
CA ARG A 272 39.39 8.96 -9.07
C ARG A 272 39.47 10.47 -9.26
N TYR A 273 40.01 11.21 -8.29
CA TYR A 273 40.15 12.65 -8.41
C TYR A 273 41.17 13.01 -9.51
N ASP A 274 42.14 12.13 -9.81
CA ASP A 274 43.04 12.33 -10.96
C ASP A 274 42.28 12.20 -12.28
N ALA A 275 41.27 11.32 -12.33
CA ALA A 275 40.42 11.16 -13.50
C ALA A 275 39.46 12.34 -13.70
N PHE A 276 39.09 13.05 -12.62
CA PHE A 276 38.22 14.22 -12.67
C PHE A 276 38.84 15.38 -13.45
N ASP A 277 40.17 15.38 -13.66
CA ASP A 277 40.82 16.38 -14.50
C ASP A 277 40.26 16.41 -15.92
N GLN A 278 39.86 15.26 -16.45
CA GLN A 278 39.30 15.14 -17.80
C GLN A 278 37.78 15.29 -17.84
N VAL A 279 37.12 15.35 -16.68
CA VAL A 279 35.66 15.36 -16.57
C VAL A 279 35.13 16.77 -16.70
N ALA A 280 34.30 16.99 -17.72
CA ALA A 280 33.58 18.24 -17.95
C ALA A 280 32.22 18.26 -17.25
N VAL A 281 31.54 17.10 -17.21
CA VAL A 281 30.16 16.98 -16.70
C VAL A 281 30.01 15.73 -15.85
N GLY A 282 29.40 15.89 -14.67
CA GLY A 282 29.00 14.77 -13.81
C GLY A 282 27.55 14.36 -14.03
N VAL A 283 27.25 13.07 -14.06
CA VAL A 283 25.90 12.51 -14.07
C VAL A 283 25.75 11.55 -12.90
N VAL A 284 24.67 11.69 -12.14
CA VAL A 284 24.46 10.90 -10.92
C VAL A 284 23.02 10.45 -10.82
N ASN A 285 22.84 9.19 -10.39
CA ASN A 285 21.55 8.57 -10.11
C ASN A 285 20.41 9.01 -11.07
N PRO A 286 20.43 8.64 -12.37
CA PRO A 286 19.42 9.04 -13.35
C PRO A 286 17.96 8.76 -12.97
N SER A 287 17.68 7.87 -12.01
CA SER A 287 16.32 7.68 -11.50
C SER A 287 15.88 8.83 -10.58
N GLY A 288 16.82 9.37 -9.80
CA GLY A 288 16.63 10.28 -8.67
C GLY A 288 15.69 9.75 -7.58
N ARG A 289 15.24 8.50 -7.70
CA ARG A 289 14.22 7.90 -6.85
C ARG A 289 14.82 7.60 -5.49
N ASP A 290 14.05 7.84 -4.43
CA ASP A 290 14.37 7.59 -3.01
C ASP A 290 15.76 8.09 -2.57
N GLU A 291 16.35 9.06 -3.30
CA GLU A 291 17.63 9.68 -3.00
C GLU A 291 17.45 10.72 -1.90
N THR A 292 18.29 10.62 -0.87
CA THR A 292 18.20 11.44 0.35
C THR A 292 19.22 12.57 0.39
N PHE A 293 20.32 12.48 -0.36
CA PHE A 293 21.32 13.56 -0.46
C PHE A 293 22.13 13.50 -1.76
N CYS A 294 22.51 12.31 -2.24
CA CYS A 294 23.47 12.10 -3.32
C CYS A 294 24.85 12.72 -3.06
N LEU A 295 25.68 11.99 -2.28
CA LEU A 295 27.05 12.41 -1.99
C LEU A 295 27.90 12.62 -3.25
N SER A 296 27.73 11.79 -4.28
CA SER A 296 28.44 11.89 -5.55
C SER A 296 28.13 13.19 -6.30
N ALA A 297 26.91 13.73 -6.19
CA ALA A 297 26.57 15.02 -6.79
C ALA A 297 27.34 16.15 -6.10
N ALA A 298 27.35 16.12 -4.77
CA ALA A 298 28.03 17.13 -3.97
C ALA A 298 29.56 17.02 -4.13
N GLU A 299 30.09 15.83 -4.32
CA GLU A 299 31.52 15.58 -4.61
C GLU A 299 31.96 16.17 -5.96
N PHE A 300 31.17 16.00 -7.03
CA PHE A 300 31.42 16.69 -8.30
C PHE A 300 31.37 18.21 -8.12
N ASN A 301 30.34 18.71 -7.44
CA ASN A 301 30.20 20.14 -7.17
C ASN A 301 31.42 20.69 -6.41
N ALA A 302 31.91 19.99 -5.37
CA ALA A 302 33.11 20.37 -4.62
C ALA A 302 34.38 20.44 -5.49
N CYS A 303 34.44 19.63 -6.56
CA CYS A 303 35.52 19.63 -7.54
C CYS A 303 35.33 20.69 -8.65
N GLY A 304 34.28 21.51 -8.59
CA GLY A 304 33.97 22.48 -9.63
C GLY A 304 33.49 21.86 -10.93
N ILE A 305 32.89 20.67 -10.87
CA ILE A 305 32.30 19.97 -12.01
C ILE A 305 30.77 20.11 -11.93
N PRO A 306 30.11 20.69 -12.95
CA PRO A 306 28.67 20.80 -12.96
C PRO A 306 28.00 19.44 -13.09
N VAL A 307 26.86 19.28 -12.41
CA VAL A 307 26.12 18.01 -12.40
C VAL A 307 24.83 18.11 -13.21
N VAL A 308 24.59 17.13 -14.08
CA VAL A 308 23.28 16.89 -14.70
C VAL A 308 22.58 15.78 -13.94
N ALA A 309 21.41 16.08 -13.39
CA ALA A 309 20.64 15.16 -12.56
C ALA A 309 19.12 15.29 -12.82
N PRO A 310 18.31 14.27 -12.49
CA PRO A 310 16.85 14.39 -12.55
C PRO A 310 16.32 15.39 -11.50
N ARG A 311 15.27 16.14 -11.85
CA ARG A 311 14.55 17.06 -10.95
C ARG A 311 13.66 16.31 -9.94
N ARG A 312 14.27 15.57 -9.00
CA ARG A 312 13.55 14.70 -8.04
C ARG A 312 14.21 14.68 -6.66
N HIS A 313 13.37 14.58 -5.62
CA HIS A 313 13.78 14.34 -4.21
C HIS A 313 14.96 15.21 -3.76
N ALA A 314 15.96 14.63 -3.10
CA ALA A 314 17.09 15.40 -2.56
C ALA A 314 18.05 15.91 -3.65
N LEU A 315 18.07 15.32 -4.85
CA LEU A 315 18.92 15.82 -5.94
C LEU A 315 18.55 17.25 -6.34
N ALA A 316 17.27 17.61 -6.27
CA ALA A 316 16.82 18.97 -6.52
C ALA A 316 17.24 19.99 -5.43
N GLN A 317 17.79 19.51 -4.31
CA GLN A 317 18.34 20.35 -3.24
C GLN A 317 19.87 20.37 -3.26
N THR A 318 20.49 19.26 -3.66
CA THR A 318 21.94 19.13 -3.79
C THR A 318 22.47 19.81 -5.06
N VAL A 319 21.73 19.71 -6.16
CA VAL A 319 22.05 20.38 -7.43
C VAL A 319 21.10 21.58 -7.60
N LEU A 320 21.67 22.79 -7.58
CA LEU A 320 20.96 24.05 -7.81
C LEU A 320 20.87 24.30 -9.32
N ASP A 321 19.65 24.19 -9.85
CA ASP A 321 19.38 24.31 -11.29
C ASP A 321 19.84 25.67 -11.84
N GLY A 322 20.71 25.65 -12.85
CA GLY A 322 21.31 26.83 -13.46
C GLY A 322 22.40 27.52 -12.62
N GLN A 323 22.80 26.95 -11.48
CA GLN A 323 23.86 27.50 -10.63
C GLN A 323 24.99 26.50 -10.36
N SER A 324 24.65 25.25 -10.02
CA SER A 324 25.65 24.19 -9.77
C SER A 324 25.58 23.05 -10.80
N GLY A 325 24.71 23.17 -11.79
CA GLY A 325 24.33 22.07 -12.67
C GLY A 325 22.94 22.28 -13.27
N LEU A 326 22.42 21.25 -13.93
CA LEU A 326 21.14 21.32 -14.64
C LEU A 326 20.22 20.15 -14.25
N LEU A 327 18.97 20.48 -13.92
CA LEU A 327 17.96 19.49 -13.54
C LEU A 327 17.06 19.11 -14.72
N ALA A 328 17.01 17.82 -15.03
CA ALA A 328 16.23 17.26 -16.13
C ALA A 328 14.88 16.66 -15.68
N SER A 329 13.84 16.83 -16.49
CA SER A 329 12.51 16.26 -16.28
C SER A 329 12.29 14.94 -17.03
N SER A 330 13.18 14.62 -17.98
CA SER A 330 13.17 13.39 -18.79
C SER A 330 14.59 12.93 -19.11
N ASP A 331 14.75 11.66 -19.47
CA ASP A 331 16.05 11.11 -19.87
C ASP A 331 16.57 11.80 -21.14
N GLN A 332 15.66 12.26 -22.01
CA GLN A 332 16.00 13.04 -23.20
C GLN A 332 16.59 14.41 -22.84
N GLN A 333 15.94 15.13 -21.91
CA GLN A 333 16.45 16.41 -21.44
C GLN A 333 17.78 16.27 -20.69
N LEU A 334 17.98 15.15 -19.99
CA LEU A 334 19.27 14.82 -19.36
C LEU A 334 20.38 14.73 -20.41
N ALA A 335 20.13 14.02 -21.52
CA ALA A 335 21.07 13.94 -22.63
C ALA A 335 21.34 15.31 -23.27
N ASP A 336 20.29 16.11 -23.48
CA ASP A 336 20.40 17.45 -24.07
C ASP A 336 21.23 18.39 -23.21
N HIS A 337 21.04 18.37 -21.88
CA HIS A 337 21.87 19.13 -20.94
C HIS A 337 23.33 18.66 -20.93
N CYS A 338 23.59 17.34 -21.00
CA CYS A 338 24.96 16.83 -21.11
C CYS A 338 25.64 17.33 -22.39
N ILE A 339 24.95 17.25 -23.53
CA ILE A 339 25.48 17.72 -24.83
C ILE A 339 25.78 19.22 -24.77
N ALA A 340 24.84 20.02 -24.24
CA ALA A 340 25.02 21.47 -24.18
C ALA A 340 26.25 21.87 -23.33
N LEU A 341 26.45 21.23 -22.17
CA LEU A 341 27.61 21.51 -21.31
C LEU A 341 28.93 21.00 -21.90
N LEU A 342 28.91 19.87 -22.62
CA LEU A 342 30.10 19.35 -23.31
C LEU A 342 30.52 20.23 -24.50
N GLN A 343 29.55 20.88 -25.17
CA GLN A 343 29.80 21.74 -26.33
C GLN A 343 30.13 23.19 -25.93
N GLU A 344 29.73 23.64 -24.74
CA GLU A 344 29.95 25.01 -24.25
C GLU A 344 30.77 25.03 -22.94
N PRO A 345 32.11 24.88 -23.01
CA PRO A 345 32.94 24.77 -21.81
C PRO A 345 32.93 26.00 -20.90
N SER A 346 32.70 27.20 -21.46
CA SER A 346 32.53 28.41 -20.66
C SER A 346 31.31 28.33 -19.76
N TRP A 347 30.21 27.76 -20.25
CA TRP A 347 29.00 27.58 -19.46
C TRP A 347 29.17 26.47 -18.42
N ALA A 348 29.82 25.36 -18.79
CA ALA A 348 30.19 24.31 -17.83
C ALA A 348 31.09 24.86 -16.70
N TRP A 349 32.04 25.72 -17.04
CA TRP A 349 32.91 26.39 -16.08
C TRP A 349 32.15 27.34 -15.14
N GLU A 350 31.24 28.17 -15.66
CA GLU A 350 30.39 29.05 -14.85
C GLU A 350 29.55 28.28 -13.84
N LEU A 351 28.88 27.20 -14.29
CA LEU A 351 28.13 26.31 -13.40
C LEU A 351 29.05 25.58 -12.42
N GLY A 352 30.25 25.19 -12.83
CA GLY A 352 31.26 24.56 -11.99
C GLY A 352 31.70 25.47 -10.83
N GLN A 353 31.90 26.76 -11.10
CA GLN A 353 32.23 27.74 -10.05
C GLN A 353 31.09 27.91 -9.05
N GLY A 354 29.85 28.05 -9.54
CA GLY A 354 28.67 28.10 -8.67
C GLY A 354 28.48 26.81 -7.86
N ALA A 355 28.81 25.66 -8.46
CA ALA A 355 28.78 24.36 -7.80
C ALA A 355 29.77 24.28 -6.63
N GLN A 356 31.02 24.67 -6.86
CA GLN A 356 32.04 24.62 -5.82
C GLN A 356 31.74 25.58 -4.68
N HIS A 357 31.34 26.81 -4.99
CA HIS A 357 30.95 27.80 -4.00
C HIS A 357 29.78 27.29 -3.13
N SER A 358 28.69 26.82 -3.76
CA SER A 358 27.54 26.29 -3.02
C SER A 358 27.91 25.07 -2.17
N CYS A 359 28.80 24.20 -2.65
CA CYS A 359 29.20 23.02 -1.90
C CYS A 359 30.08 23.37 -0.70
N GLN A 360 31.01 24.33 -0.85
CA GLN A 360 31.86 24.81 0.23
C GLN A 360 31.03 25.41 1.37
N GLU A 361 30.00 26.20 1.05
CA GLU A 361 29.14 26.82 2.07
C GLU A 361 28.24 25.81 2.79
N ARG A 362 27.70 24.83 2.07
CA ARG A 362 26.59 24.00 2.58
C ARG A 362 27.03 22.61 3.06
N PHE A 363 28.05 22.04 2.45
CA PHE A 363 28.36 20.60 2.59
C PHE A 363 29.82 20.32 2.93
N ALA A 364 30.70 21.31 2.98
CA ALA A 364 32.10 21.09 3.40
C ALA A 364 32.17 20.40 4.77
N VAL A 365 33.08 19.44 4.91
CA VAL A 365 33.23 18.67 6.15
C VAL A 365 33.42 19.57 7.38
N GLN A 366 34.12 20.69 7.26
CA GLN A 366 34.28 21.71 8.31
C GLN A 366 32.94 22.30 8.73
N ALA A 367 32.14 22.73 7.76
CA ALA A 367 30.82 23.33 8.02
C ALA A 367 29.87 22.32 8.66
N VAL A 368 29.87 21.06 8.19
CA VAL A 368 29.04 19.99 8.78
C VAL A 368 29.49 19.66 10.21
N ALA A 369 30.80 19.60 10.47
CA ALA A 369 31.32 19.37 11.82
C ALA A 369 30.95 20.49 12.80
N ALA A 370 30.94 21.76 12.35
CA ALA A 370 30.46 22.88 13.15
C ALA A 370 28.98 22.73 13.54
N VAL A 371 28.11 22.27 12.63
CA VAL A 371 26.70 21.98 12.94
C VAL A 371 26.56 20.87 13.99
N TRP A 372 27.43 19.86 13.99
CA TRP A 372 27.47 18.84 15.05
C TRP A 372 27.92 19.41 16.39
N GLN A 373 28.88 20.34 16.40
CA GLN A 373 29.31 21.05 17.61
C GLN A 373 28.17 21.89 18.19
N ASP A 374 27.46 22.64 17.36
CA ASP A 374 26.30 23.44 17.77
C ASP A 374 25.17 22.57 18.33
N LEU A 375 24.89 21.43 17.67
CA LEU A 375 23.90 20.48 18.17
C LEU A 375 24.27 19.98 19.58
N MET A 376 25.54 19.70 19.82
CA MET A 376 25.99 19.23 21.14
C MET A 376 25.98 20.36 22.19
N GLN A 377 26.27 21.60 21.81
CA GLN A 377 26.09 22.75 22.70
C GLN A 377 24.62 22.94 23.11
N GLN A 378 23.67 22.72 22.20
CA GLN A 378 22.23 22.75 22.51
C GLN A 378 21.85 21.63 23.51
N LEU A 379 22.39 20.43 23.33
CA LEU A 379 22.16 19.32 24.27
C LEU A 379 22.62 19.69 25.69
N VAL A 380 23.81 20.30 25.81
CA VAL A 380 24.41 20.64 27.12
C VAL A 380 23.75 21.86 27.76
N SER A 381 23.32 22.85 26.97
CA SER A 381 22.60 24.02 27.46
C SER A 381 21.12 23.73 27.80
N GLY A 382 20.58 22.60 27.33
CA GLY A 382 19.18 22.25 27.50
C GLY A 382 18.23 23.03 26.59
N GLU A 383 18.76 23.69 25.55
CA GLU A 383 17.95 24.38 24.56
C GLU A 383 17.21 23.39 23.65
N GLU A 384 15.90 23.62 23.46
CA GLU A 384 15.14 22.92 22.43
C GLU A 384 15.28 23.67 21.10
N PRO A 385 15.92 23.07 20.07
CA PRO A 385 16.01 23.65 18.75
C PRO A 385 14.63 23.75 18.12
N ALA A 386 14.40 24.86 17.45
CA ALA A 386 13.18 25.07 16.70
C ALA A 386 12.99 23.95 15.67
N PRO A 387 11.75 23.44 15.48
CA PRO A 387 11.49 22.43 14.48
C PRO A 387 11.87 22.97 13.10
N PRO A 388 12.56 22.17 12.26
CA PRO A 388 13.08 22.65 10.99
C PRO A 388 11.95 23.14 10.07
N GLU A 389 12.18 24.25 9.37
CA GLU A 389 11.23 24.80 8.41
C GLU A 389 11.02 23.88 7.19
N PRO A 390 9.89 23.98 6.48
CA PRO A 390 9.63 23.19 5.28
C PRO A 390 10.62 23.53 4.17
N SER A 391 11.22 22.51 3.56
CA SER A 391 12.26 22.71 2.55
C SER A 391 11.75 22.86 1.11
N THR A 392 10.46 22.62 0.89
CA THR A 392 9.82 22.66 -0.43
C THR A 392 8.52 23.45 -0.41
N SER A 393 8.16 24.09 -1.54
CA SER A 393 6.93 24.89 -1.66
C SER A 393 5.67 24.03 -1.50
N TRP A 394 4.54 24.65 -1.13
CA TRP A 394 3.25 23.97 -0.91
C TRP A 394 2.75 23.13 -2.10
N ALA A 395 3.18 23.45 -3.32
CA ALA A 395 2.81 22.75 -4.55
C ALA A 395 3.63 21.49 -4.83
N HIS A 396 4.80 21.33 -4.20
CA HIS A 396 5.70 20.21 -4.48
C HIS A 396 5.15 18.90 -3.87
N GLU A 397 5.03 17.86 -4.69
CA GLU A 397 4.70 16.49 -4.28
C GLU A 397 3.48 16.29 -3.33
N GLN A 398 2.45 17.14 -3.45
CA GLN A 398 1.21 17.05 -2.66
C GLN A 398 1.44 17.28 -1.14
N ARG A 399 2.33 18.21 -0.78
CA ARG A 399 2.62 18.62 0.60
C ARG A 399 1.36 18.87 1.43
N LEU A 400 0.36 19.56 0.86
CA LEU A 400 -0.93 19.83 1.52
C LEU A 400 -1.64 18.53 1.96
N LEU A 401 -1.67 17.50 1.10
CA LEU A 401 -2.31 16.22 1.41
C LEU A 401 -1.55 15.43 2.49
N ARG A 402 -0.21 15.53 2.54
CA ARG A 402 0.60 14.87 3.58
C ARG A 402 0.45 15.52 4.95
N GLN A 403 0.36 16.85 5.00
CA GLN A 403 0.24 17.61 6.25
C GLN A 403 -1.18 17.52 6.83
N VAL A 404 -2.22 17.64 5.98
CA VAL A 404 -3.63 17.57 6.39
C VAL A 404 -4.02 16.15 6.85
N TRP A 405 -3.46 15.08 6.26
CA TRP A 405 -3.72 13.71 6.73
C TRP A 405 -2.78 13.22 7.83
N GLY A 406 -1.60 13.81 7.98
CA GLY A 406 -0.65 13.50 9.06
C GLY A 406 -1.07 14.07 10.41
N GLN A 407 -1.81 15.18 10.42
CA GLN A 407 -2.35 15.80 11.62
C GLN A 407 -3.80 15.34 11.91
N GLY A 408 -3.97 14.09 12.35
CA GLY A 408 -5.11 13.76 13.22
C GLY A 408 -6.21 12.81 12.71
N LEU A 409 -5.97 11.95 11.73
CA LEU A 409 -6.88 10.82 11.43
C LEU A 409 -6.11 9.49 11.33
N SER A 410 -5.38 9.12 12.38
CA SER A 410 -4.87 7.75 12.54
C SER A 410 -6.02 6.82 12.93
N ILE A 411 -6.86 6.44 11.95
CA ILE A 411 -7.79 5.33 12.13
C ILE A 411 -6.96 4.05 12.16
N PRO A 412 -7.00 3.24 13.24
CA PRO A 412 -6.21 2.01 13.34
C PRO A 412 -6.46 1.10 12.13
N GLY A 413 -5.40 0.79 11.37
CA GLY A 413 -5.47 -0.03 10.16
C GLY A 413 -5.63 0.73 8.83
N TRP A 414 -5.62 2.06 8.84
CA TRP A 414 -5.57 2.88 7.62
C TRP A 414 -4.15 2.92 7.03
N PRO A 415 -3.99 2.72 5.71
CA PRO A 415 -2.69 2.75 5.05
C PRO A 415 -2.16 4.18 4.86
N SER A 416 -0.85 4.37 5.05
CA SER A 416 -0.22 5.68 4.89
C SER A 416 -0.31 6.20 3.45
N TRP A 417 -0.29 7.51 3.25
CA TRP A 417 -0.34 8.13 1.93
C TRP A 417 0.72 7.62 0.94
N PRO A 418 1.98 7.35 1.34
CA PRO A 418 2.95 6.69 0.45
C PRO A 418 2.49 5.31 -0.01
N THR A 419 1.85 4.56 0.89
CA THR A 419 1.28 3.24 0.59
C THR A 419 0.15 3.38 -0.44
N LEU A 420 -0.78 4.32 -0.20
CA LEU A 420 -1.93 4.65 -1.05
C LEU A 420 -1.50 5.21 -2.44
N LYS A 421 -0.51 6.09 -2.48
CA LYS A 421 0.09 6.65 -3.71
C LYS A 421 0.86 5.60 -4.50
N SER A 422 1.56 4.67 -3.82
CA SER A 422 2.17 3.52 -4.49
C SER A 422 1.11 2.61 -5.11
N TRP A 423 -0.04 2.42 -4.45
CA TRP A 423 -1.15 1.63 -4.97
C TRP A 423 -1.79 2.25 -6.20
N LEU A 424 -2.00 3.57 -6.20
CA LEU A 424 -2.53 4.33 -7.34
C LEU A 424 -1.56 4.35 -8.53
N LYS A 425 -0.25 4.23 -8.29
CA LYS A 425 0.79 4.19 -9.33
C LYS A 425 1.23 2.78 -9.73
N GLY A 426 0.55 1.72 -9.27
CA GLY A 426 0.84 0.33 -9.64
C GLY A 426 2.11 -0.26 -9.00
N GLY A 427 2.56 0.27 -7.86
CA GLY A 427 3.73 -0.21 -7.12
C GLY A 427 3.51 -1.57 -6.44
N GLN A 428 4.57 -2.38 -6.39
CA GLN A 428 4.61 -3.76 -5.91
C GLN A 428 4.47 -3.97 -4.38
N ALA A 429 3.88 -3.04 -3.63
CA ALA A 429 3.53 -3.33 -2.24
C ALA A 429 2.28 -4.25 -2.24
N PRO A 430 2.33 -5.48 -1.69
CA PRO A 430 1.18 -6.36 -1.69
C PRO A 430 0.05 -5.72 -0.89
N LEU A 431 -1.03 -5.32 -1.58
CA LEU A 431 -2.28 -4.90 -0.94
C LEU A 431 -2.71 -5.96 0.07
N GLY A 432 -2.72 -5.65 1.36
CA GLY A 432 -3.25 -6.57 2.37
C GLY A 432 -4.76 -6.78 2.22
N PRO A 433 -5.34 -7.92 2.65
CA PRO A 433 -6.78 -8.17 2.51
C PRO A 433 -7.68 -7.05 3.06
N LYS A 434 -7.28 -6.42 4.18
CA LYS A 434 -8.01 -5.28 4.76
C LYS A 434 -8.04 -4.06 3.83
N ALA A 435 -6.91 -3.73 3.22
CA ALA A 435 -6.81 -2.62 2.26
C ALA A 435 -7.67 -2.87 1.01
N VAL A 436 -7.68 -4.11 0.53
CA VAL A 436 -8.57 -4.55 -0.56
C VAL A 436 -10.04 -4.36 -0.17
N GLY A 437 -10.40 -4.72 1.06
CA GLY A 437 -11.75 -4.51 1.59
C GLY A 437 -12.14 -3.04 1.64
N VAL A 438 -11.25 -2.16 2.14
CA VAL A 438 -11.49 -0.72 2.18
C VAL A 438 -11.70 -0.17 0.77
N LEU A 439 -10.85 -0.55 -0.19
CA LEU A 439 -10.97 -0.09 -1.58
C LEU A 439 -12.32 -0.52 -2.19
N ALA A 440 -12.71 -1.78 -2.03
CA ALA A 440 -14.01 -2.27 -2.51
C ALA A 440 -15.19 -1.57 -1.81
N GLY A 441 -15.08 -1.32 -0.51
CA GLY A 441 -16.07 -0.57 0.26
C GLY A 441 -16.20 0.88 -0.20
N LEU A 442 -15.10 1.57 -0.50
CA LEU A 442 -15.12 2.93 -1.04
C LEU A 442 -15.73 2.98 -2.45
N THR A 443 -15.42 2.01 -3.30
CA THR A 443 -16.07 1.90 -4.62
C THR A 443 -17.58 1.67 -4.47
N ALA A 444 -18.00 0.79 -3.56
CA ALA A 444 -19.40 0.55 -3.26
C ALA A 444 -20.08 1.81 -2.68
N LEU A 445 -19.40 2.54 -1.79
CA LEU A 445 -19.88 3.79 -1.21
C LEU A 445 -20.08 4.86 -2.28
N LEU A 446 -19.12 5.01 -3.20
CA LEU A 446 -19.21 5.95 -4.31
C LEU A 446 -20.41 5.64 -5.19
N VAL A 447 -20.57 4.38 -5.62
CA VAL A 447 -21.72 3.96 -6.44
C VAL A 447 -23.03 4.16 -5.70
N TRP A 448 -23.10 3.76 -4.42
CA TRP A 448 -24.27 3.97 -3.59
C TRP A 448 -24.63 5.45 -3.45
N ALA A 449 -23.64 6.33 -3.22
CA ALA A 449 -23.85 7.77 -3.14
C ALA A 449 -24.32 8.37 -4.47
N LEU A 450 -23.74 7.94 -5.59
CA LEU A 450 -24.19 8.33 -6.93
C LEU A 450 -25.64 7.94 -7.19
N LEU A 451 -26.08 6.77 -6.71
CA LEU A 451 -27.49 6.37 -6.82
C LEU A 451 -28.40 7.24 -5.95
N VAL A 452 -28.06 7.40 -4.67
CA VAL A 452 -28.93 8.14 -3.73
C VAL A 452 -29.02 9.61 -4.12
N PHE A 453 -27.90 10.28 -4.32
CA PHE A 453 -27.86 11.71 -4.63
C PHE A 453 -28.12 12.02 -6.10
N GLY A 454 -27.60 11.20 -7.02
CA GLY A 454 -27.73 11.43 -8.45
C GLY A 454 -29.06 10.94 -9.04
N LYS A 455 -29.50 9.72 -8.72
CA LYS A 455 -30.72 9.13 -9.29
C LYS A 455 -31.98 9.42 -8.48
N TYR A 456 -31.87 9.47 -7.14
CA TYR A 456 -33.03 9.62 -6.24
C TYR A 456 -33.07 10.96 -5.48
N GLY A 457 -32.32 11.97 -5.92
CA GLY A 457 -32.41 13.33 -5.39
C GLY A 457 -32.07 13.46 -3.90
N GLY A 458 -31.19 12.60 -3.39
CA GLY A 458 -30.80 12.57 -1.98
C GLY A 458 -31.68 11.70 -1.08
N ASN A 459 -32.65 10.96 -1.64
CA ASN A 459 -33.55 10.12 -0.87
C ASN A 459 -33.19 8.62 -0.97
N PRO A 460 -32.66 7.99 0.09
CA PRO A 460 -32.22 6.59 0.08
C PRO A 460 -33.37 5.57 -0.05
N THR A 461 -34.63 5.98 0.20
CA THR A 461 -35.79 5.07 0.04
C THR A 461 -35.97 4.59 -1.40
N GLY A 462 -35.44 5.31 -2.40
CA GLY A 462 -35.47 4.90 -3.80
C GLY A 462 -34.78 3.56 -4.06
N LEU A 463 -33.77 3.20 -3.25
CA LEU A 463 -33.12 1.89 -3.32
C LEU A 463 -34.03 0.75 -2.82
N ALA A 464 -34.93 1.03 -1.88
CA ALA A 464 -35.91 0.05 -1.40
C ALA A 464 -37.07 -0.16 -2.39
N ARG A 465 -37.13 0.59 -3.51
CA ARG A 465 -38.09 0.44 -4.62
C ARG A 465 -39.52 0.21 -4.12
N VAL A 466 -40.00 1.13 -3.29
CA VAL A 466 -41.32 1.05 -2.67
C VAL A 466 -42.41 1.23 -3.73
N GLY A 467 -43.30 0.24 -3.84
CA GLY A 467 -44.45 0.25 -4.74
C GLY A 467 -45.72 0.80 -4.10
N ASP A 468 -46.78 0.92 -4.88
CA ASP A 468 -48.09 1.44 -4.45
C ASP A 468 -49.17 0.35 -4.25
N GLN A 469 -48.88 -0.93 -4.59
CA GLN A 469 -49.85 -2.03 -4.43
C GLN A 469 -49.90 -2.66 -3.03
N LEU A 470 -48.89 -2.43 -2.18
CA LEU A 470 -48.87 -2.87 -0.79
C LEU A 470 -48.95 -1.66 0.14
N PRO A 471 -49.61 -1.78 1.32
CA PRO A 471 -49.63 -0.70 2.29
C PRO A 471 -48.20 -0.40 2.78
N ILE A 472 -47.95 0.86 3.15
CA ILE A 472 -46.67 1.28 3.73
C ILE A 472 -46.72 1.14 5.25
N SER A 473 -45.56 0.91 5.87
CA SER A 473 -45.46 0.94 7.33
C SER A 473 -45.90 2.32 7.86
N PRO A 474 -46.72 2.39 8.92
CA PRO A 474 -47.09 3.65 9.58
C PRO A 474 -45.86 4.46 10.03
N ARG A 475 -44.73 3.79 10.29
CA ARG A 475 -43.47 4.41 10.73
C ARG A 475 -42.76 5.20 9.61
N LEU A 476 -43.27 5.14 8.38
CA LEU A 476 -42.82 5.94 7.24
C LEU A 476 -43.79 7.07 6.85
N ALA A 477 -44.92 7.22 7.55
CA ALA A 477 -45.97 8.17 7.16
C ALA A 477 -45.45 9.61 7.06
N ASP A 478 -44.56 10.01 7.97
CA ASP A 478 -43.99 11.36 8.05
C ASP A 478 -42.64 11.51 7.34
N GLN A 479 -42.26 10.57 6.48
CA GLN A 479 -40.95 10.55 5.81
C GLN A 479 -41.04 10.84 4.30
N PRO A 480 -40.05 11.53 3.73
CA PRO A 480 -39.97 11.67 2.28
C PRO A 480 -39.74 10.28 1.67
N LEU A 481 -40.65 9.85 0.79
CA LEU A 481 -40.66 8.50 0.23
C LEU A 481 -40.65 8.54 -1.30
N VAL A 482 -39.68 7.87 -1.92
CA VAL A 482 -39.67 7.63 -3.37
C VAL A 482 -40.59 6.45 -3.68
N ARG A 483 -41.72 6.70 -4.33
CA ARG A 483 -42.69 5.66 -4.75
C ARG A 483 -42.64 5.41 -6.25
N LEU A 484 -42.79 4.14 -6.62
CA LEU A 484 -42.91 3.72 -8.01
C LEU A 484 -44.38 3.49 -8.36
N ALA A 485 -44.97 4.40 -9.14
CA ALA A 485 -46.37 4.33 -9.52
C ALA A 485 -46.69 3.10 -10.38
N GLY A 486 -47.81 2.44 -10.09
CA GLY A 486 -48.32 1.26 -10.81
C GLY A 486 -47.50 -0.02 -10.60
N LYS A 487 -46.55 -0.04 -9.65
CA LYS A 487 -45.65 -1.18 -9.41
C LYS A 487 -45.88 -1.77 -8.01
N ARG A 488 -45.77 -3.10 -7.90
CA ARG A 488 -45.92 -3.82 -6.62
C ARG A 488 -44.87 -3.49 -5.55
N GLY A 489 -43.71 -3.01 -5.97
CA GLY A 489 -42.52 -2.89 -5.14
C GLY A 489 -41.63 -4.15 -5.21
N ASN A 490 -40.44 -4.10 -4.61
CA ASN A 490 -39.50 -5.23 -4.59
C ASN A 490 -39.23 -5.77 -3.16
N ASP A 491 -38.28 -6.68 -3.04
CA ASP A 491 -37.84 -7.24 -1.76
C ASP A 491 -37.25 -6.19 -0.79
N GLY A 492 -36.67 -5.10 -1.29
CA GLY A 492 -36.12 -4.01 -0.49
C GLY A 492 -37.18 -3.31 0.36
N GLN A 493 -38.39 -3.12 -0.17
CA GLN A 493 -39.54 -2.59 0.58
C GLN A 493 -39.85 -3.45 1.81
N GLN A 494 -39.75 -4.77 1.67
CA GLN A 494 -40.04 -5.71 2.76
C GLN A 494 -38.99 -5.59 3.87
N PHE A 495 -37.71 -5.49 3.51
CA PHE A 495 -36.62 -5.29 4.47
C PHE A 495 -36.65 -3.91 5.12
N LEU A 496 -37.08 -2.87 4.40
CA LEU A 496 -37.28 -1.54 4.96
C LEU A 496 -38.38 -1.56 6.04
N SER A 497 -39.54 -2.16 5.75
CA SER A 497 -40.63 -2.31 6.73
C SER A 497 -40.16 -3.09 7.96
N LEU A 498 -39.44 -4.20 7.78
CA LEU A 498 -38.86 -4.96 8.88
C LEU A 498 -37.81 -4.17 9.66
N ALA A 499 -36.99 -3.34 9.03
CA ALA A 499 -35.97 -2.58 9.75
C ALA A 499 -36.57 -1.48 10.64
N LEU A 500 -37.77 -1.00 10.34
CA LEU A 500 -38.50 -0.02 11.15
C LEU A 500 -39.19 -0.65 12.38
N ASP A 501 -39.51 -1.94 12.28
CA ASP A 501 -40.08 -2.74 13.35
C ASP A 501 -39.57 -4.20 13.28
N PRO A 502 -38.31 -4.48 13.69
CA PRO A 502 -37.70 -5.80 13.55
C PRO A 502 -38.44 -6.90 14.30
N TRP A 503 -39.09 -6.51 15.40
CA TRP A 503 -39.86 -7.42 16.22
C TRP A 503 -41.28 -7.63 15.72
N GLN A 504 -41.76 -6.88 14.72
CA GLN A 504 -43.13 -6.92 14.20
C GLN A 504 -44.19 -6.75 15.31
N LEU A 505 -44.01 -5.74 16.16
CA LEU A 505 -44.92 -5.40 17.25
C LEU A 505 -46.09 -4.54 16.77
N ASP A 506 -45.89 -3.76 15.72
CA ASP A 506 -46.91 -2.90 15.11
C ASP A 506 -47.68 -3.65 14.01
N ALA A 507 -49.01 -3.66 14.13
CA ALA A 507 -49.88 -4.36 13.19
C ALA A 507 -49.82 -3.73 11.79
N GLY A 508 -49.72 -2.40 11.69
CA GLY A 508 -49.63 -1.70 10.41
C GLY A 508 -48.32 -2.00 9.67
N SER A 509 -47.20 -2.07 10.39
CA SER A 509 -45.90 -2.46 9.84
C SER A 509 -45.89 -3.91 9.38
N SER A 510 -46.62 -4.79 10.06
CA SER A 510 -46.79 -6.20 9.66
C SER A 510 -47.69 -6.33 8.42
N GLN A 511 -48.75 -5.52 8.29
CA GLN A 511 -49.60 -5.50 7.10
C GLN A 511 -48.89 -5.00 5.84
N ALA A 512 -47.82 -4.20 6.00
CA ALA A 512 -46.95 -3.76 4.91
C ALA A 512 -46.09 -4.88 4.30
N LEU A 513 -46.11 -6.08 4.88
CA LEU A 513 -45.35 -7.23 4.42
C LEU A 513 -46.20 -8.17 3.55
N ASP A 514 -45.62 -8.68 2.47
CA ASP A 514 -46.27 -9.67 1.60
C ASP A 514 -46.47 -11.02 2.29
N ASN A 515 -45.52 -11.42 3.12
CA ASN A 515 -45.62 -12.59 3.99
C ASN A 515 -44.86 -12.32 5.31
N PRO A 516 -45.56 -11.88 6.38
CA PRO A 516 -44.94 -11.50 7.66
C PRO A 516 -44.10 -12.61 8.31
N ILE A 517 -44.53 -13.87 8.19
CA ILE A 517 -43.83 -15.03 8.78
C ILE A 517 -42.55 -15.33 7.98
N TYR A 518 -42.64 -15.42 6.66
CA TYR A 518 -41.49 -15.72 5.78
C TYR A 518 -40.45 -14.61 5.82
N ARG A 519 -40.88 -13.35 5.68
CA ARG A 519 -39.99 -12.18 5.71
C ARG A 519 -39.36 -12.02 7.09
N GLY A 520 -40.16 -12.18 8.14
CA GLY A 520 -39.72 -12.06 9.53
C GLY A 520 -38.60 -13.01 9.93
N LYS A 521 -38.48 -14.20 9.32
CA LYS A 521 -37.37 -15.15 9.59
C LYS A 521 -35.98 -14.56 9.32
N ARG A 522 -35.89 -13.55 8.46
CA ARG A 522 -34.64 -12.89 8.02
C ARG A 522 -34.30 -11.69 8.91
N LEU A 523 -34.24 -11.93 10.22
CA LEU A 523 -34.17 -10.89 11.26
C LEU A 523 -32.85 -10.08 11.24
N LEU A 524 -31.71 -10.70 10.93
CA LEU A 524 -30.42 -10.08 11.26
C LEU A 524 -30.14 -8.78 10.49
N TYR A 525 -30.40 -8.78 9.17
CA TYR A 525 -30.19 -7.60 8.33
C TYR A 525 -31.02 -6.37 8.78
N PRO A 526 -32.36 -6.47 8.91
CA PRO A 526 -33.18 -5.36 9.40
C PRO A 526 -32.86 -4.98 10.85
N LEU A 527 -32.51 -5.94 11.71
CA LEU A 527 -32.10 -5.65 13.09
C LEU A 527 -30.80 -4.83 13.15
N LEU A 528 -29.79 -5.17 12.34
CA LEU A 528 -28.55 -4.38 12.26
C LEU A 528 -28.83 -2.97 11.76
N ALA A 529 -29.74 -2.80 10.80
CA ALA A 529 -30.14 -1.48 10.32
C ALA A 529 -30.85 -0.66 11.41
N TYR A 530 -31.77 -1.30 12.15
CA TYR A 530 -32.46 -0.70 13.30
C TYR A 530 -31.48 -0.24 14.38
N LEU A 531 -30.56 -1.12 14.80
CA LEU A 531 -29.56 -0.82 15.83
C LEU A 531 -28.60 0.29 15.38
N SER A 532 -28.14 0.24 14.12
CA SER A 532 -27.27 1.29 13.55
C SER A 532 -27.98 2.63 13.41
N GLY A 533 -29.29 2.61 13.18
CA GLY A 533 -30.14 3.79 13.12
C GLY A 533 -30.68 4.24 14.48
N LEU A 534 -30.27 3.60 15.58
CA LEU A 534 -30.73 3.87 16.95
C LEU A 534 -32.27 3.86 17.08
N GLY A 535 -32.95 3.05 16.27
CA GLY A 535 -34.40 2.98 16.22
C GLY A 535 -35.09 4.18 15.56
N GLN A 536 -34.34 5.19 15.09
CA GLN A 536 -34.90 6.37 14.43
C GLN A 536 -35.22 6.07 12.96
N PRO A 537 -36.49 6.19 12.52
CA PRO A 537 -36.88 5.86 11.15
C PRO A 537 -36.04 6.58 10.08
N GLN A 538 -35.63 7.83 10.32
CA GLN A 538 -34.85 8.63 9.36
C GLN A 538 -33.47 8.03 9.12
N LEU A 539 -32.79 7.58 10.18
CA LEU A 539 -31.46 6.98 10.09
C LEU A 539 -31.52 5.55 9.56
N ILE A 540 -32.57 4.80 9.89
CA ILE A 540 -32.75 3.40 9.46
C ILE A 540 -32.72 3.24 7.93
N VAL A 541 -33.33 4.17 7.20
CA VAL A 541 -33.32 4.12 5.72
C VAL A 541 -31.89 4.22 5.17
N TRP A 542 -31.07 5.09 5.76
CA TRP A 542 -29.67 5.25 5.37
C TRP A 542 -28.82 4.03 5.72
N THR A 543 -28.98 3.51 6.93
CA THR A 543 -28.16 2.39 7.43
C THR A 543 -28.42 1.10 6.67
N LEU A 544 -29.63 0.88 6.13
CA LEU A 544 -29.94 -0.29 5.31
C LEU A 544 -29.04 -0.39 4.07
N GLY A 545 -28.89 0.72 3.34
CA GLY A 545 -28.01 0.80 2.17
C GLY A 545 -26.53 0.75 2.55
N LEU A 546 -26.13 1.49 3.59
CA LEU A 546 -24.74 1.52 4.06
C LEU A 546 -24.25 0.17 4.60
N LEU A 547 -25.13 -0.65 5.18
CA LEU A 547 -24.79 -2.02 5.57
C LEU A 547 -24.35 -2.86 4.37
N ASN A 548 -24.97 -2.70 3.21
CA ASN A 548 -24.55 -3.39 1.99
C ASN A 548 -23.18 -2.91 1.49
N VAL A 549 -22.88 -1.61 1.62
CA VAL A 549 -21.52 -1.06 1.34
C VAL A 549 -20.47 -1.72 2.24
N VAL A 550 -20.74 -1.81 3.54
CA VAL A 550 -19.85 -2.48 4.51
C VAL A 550 -19.69 -3.96 4.16
N CYS A 551 -20.78 -4.66 3.82
CA CYS A 551 -20.75 -6.06 3.42
C CYS A 551 -19.89 -6.28 2.17
N MET A 552 -19.97 -5.41 1.16
CA MET A 552 -19.11 -5.51 -0.03
C MET A 552 -17.62 -5.39 0.31
N GLY A 553 -17.24 -4.44 1.18
CA GLY A 553 -15.87 -4.30 1.66
C GLY A 553 -15.40 -5.52 2.45
N CYS A 554 -16.23 -6.01 3.37
CA CYS A 554 -15.94 -7.22 4.15
C CYS A 554 -15.78 -8.46 3.26
N ALA A 555 -16.67 -8.66 2.28
CA ALA A 555 -16.59 -9.76 1.33
C ALA A 555 -15.30 -9.71 0.52
N ALA A 556 -14.89 -8.53 0.03
CA ALA A 556 -13.63 -8.36 -0.69
C ALA A 556 -12.41 -8.70 0.20
N ALA A 557 -12.42 -8.29 1.46
CA ALA A 557 -11.36 -8.64 2.41
C ALA A 557 -11.31 -10.15 2.70
N LEU A 558 -12.47 -10.81 2.84
CA LEU A 558 -12.56 -12.25 3.07
C LEU A 558 -12.07 -13.05 1.86
N VAL A 559 -12.46 -12.66 0.65
CA VAL A 559 -11.96 -13.26 -0.60
C VAL A 559 -10.46 -12.99 -0.78
N GLY A 560 -9.98 -11.79 -0.46
CA GLY A 560 -8.55 -11.48 -0.45
C GLY A 560 -7.76 -12.34 0.55
N SER A 561 -8.33 -12.59 1.73
CA SER A 561 -7.75 -13.47 2.74
C SER A 561 -7.74 -14.93 2.27
N TRP A 562 -8.80 -15.37 1.59
CA TRP A 562 -8.84 -16.69 0.95
C TRP A 562 -7.79 -16.82 -0.15
N ALA A 563 -7.63 -15.81 -1.00
CA ALA A 563 -6.61 -15.80 -2.06
C ALA A 563 -5.20 -15.91 -1.45
N GLN A 564 -4.95 -15.22 -0.33
CA GLN A 564 -3.69 -15.32 0.40
C GLN A 564 -3.43 -16.74 0.93
N LEU A 565 -4.45 -17.43 1.46
CA LEU A 565 -4.34 -18.85 1.85
C LEU A 565 -3.99 -19.77 0.67
N GLN A 566 -4.29 -19.35 -0.56
CA GLN A 566 -3.95 -20.06 -1.80
C GLN A 566 -2.64 -19.56 -2.43
N GLN A 567 -1.82 -18.81 -1.68
CA GLN A 567 -0.55 -18.21 -2.14
C GLN A 567 -0.74 -17.30 -3.38
N ARG A 568 -1.87 -16.59 -3.46
CA ARG A 568 -2.14 -15.57 -4.48
C ARG A 568 -2.14 -14.18 -3.85
N SER A 569 -2.00 -13.16 -4.69
CA SER A 569 -2.16 -11.76 -4.28
C SER A 569 -3.53 -11.54 -3.61
N PRO A 570 -3.60 -10.85 -2.46
CA PRO A 570 -4.89 -10.51 -1.84
C PRO A 570 -5.74 -9.59 -2.72
N GLY A 571 -5.15 -8.94 -3.73
CA GLY A 571 -5.88 -8.13 -4.71
C GLY A 571 -6.99 -8.88 -5.46
N TRP A 572 -6.94 -10.21 -5.50
CA TRP A 572 -8.06 -11.04 -5.98
C TRP A 572 -9.35 -10.85 -5.18
N GLY A 573 -9.30 -10.25 -3.99
CA GLY A 573 -10.49 -9.81 -3.26
C GLY A 573 -11.36 -8.83 -4.04
N LEU A 574 -10.78 -8.00 -4.93
CA LEU A 574 -11.54 -7.09 -5.80
C LEU A 574 -12.39 -7.82 -6.85
N ALA A 575 -12.17 -9.13 -7.06
CA ALA A 575 -12.98 -9.92 -7.98
C ALA A 575 -14.47 -9.98 -7.58
N VAL A 576 -14.82 -9.69 -6.31
CA VAL A 576 -16.22 -9.57 -5.90
C VAL A 576 -16.94 -8.43 -6.62
N LEU A 577 -16.22 -7.37 -7.02
CA LEU A 577 -16.77 -6.24 -7.78
C LEU A 577 -17.10 -6.61 -9.22
N ALA A 578 -16.66 -7.77 -9.71
CA ALA A 578 -17.07 -8.27 -11.02
C ALA A 578 -18.42 -9.00 -10.96
N LEU A 579 -18.95 -9.33 -9.78
CA LEU A 579 -20.13 -10.18 -9.64
C LEU A 579 -21.42 -9.34 -9.71
N PRO A 580 -22.34 -9.60 -10.66
CA PRO A 580 -23.52 -8.76 -10.85
C PRO A 580 -24.47 -8.79 -9.64
N GLY A 581 -24.58 -9.93 -8.96
CA GLY A 581 -25.41 -10.08 -7.76
C GLY A 581 -25.02 -9.12 -6.62
N TYR A 582 -23.74 -8.75 -6.50
CA TYR A 582 -23.28 -7.78 -5.49
C TYR A 582 -23.86 -6.39 -5.75
N TRP A 583 -23.77 -5.93 -7.00
CA TRP A 583 -24.28 -4.63 -7.42
C TRP A 583 -25.81 -4.55 -7.41
N ILE A 584 -26.47 -5.61 -7.87
CA ILE A 584 -27.94 -5.69 -7.84
C ILE A 584 -28.43 -5.60 -6.41
N THR A 585 -27.83 -6.36 -5.47
CA THR A 585 -28.19 -6.29 -4.04
C THR A 585 -27.97 -4.90 -3.46
N LEU A 586 -26.83 -4.25 -3.76
CA LEU A 586 -26.54 -2.89 -3.32
C LEU A 586 -27.62 -1.89 -3.79
N SER A 587 -28.07 -2.03 -5.04
CA SER A 587 -29.05 -1.14 -5.66
C SER A 587 -30.50 -1.34 -5.21
N LEU A 588 -30.79 -2.47 -4.54
CA LEU A 588 -32.13 -2.87 -4.08
C LEU A 588 -32.25 -2.93 -2.54
N SER A 589 -31.15 -2.69 -1.83
CA SER A 589 -31.08 -2.72 -0.36
C SER A 589 -31.68 -4.00 0.26
N THR A 590 -31.27 -5.17 -0.22
CA THR A 590 -31.72 -6.47 0.28
C THR A 590 -30.65 -7.19 1.10
N ALA A 591 -31.04 -8.24 1.85
CA ALA A 591 -30.19 -8.93 2.82
C ALA A 591 -29.13 -9.89 2.21
N ASP A 592 -29.10 -10.09 0.89
CA ASP A 592 -28.31 -11.14 0.25
C ASP A 592 -26.80 -10.95 0.47
N LEU A 593 -26.31 -9.71 0.39
CA LEU A 593 -24.89 -9.39 0.59
C LEU A 593 -24.41 -9.72 2.00
N LEU A 594 -25.23 -9.47 3.02
CA LEU A 594 -24.90 -9.85 4.40
C LEU A 594 -24.82 -11.37 4.53
N ALA A 595 -25.81 -12.10 4.01
CA ALA A 595 -25.83 -13.56 4.04
C ALA A 595 -24.58 -14.16 3.36
N THR A 596 -24.24 -13.66 2.17
CA THR A 596 -23.06 -14.11 1.41
C THR A 596 -21.75 -13.76 2.10
N THR A 597 -21.65 -12.57 2.70
CA THR A 597 -20.47 -12.17 3.46
C THR A 597 -20.23 -13.11 4.65
N LEU A 598 -21.32 -13.48 5.35
CA LEU A 598 -21.27 -14.44 6.45
C LEU A 598 -20.96 -15.87 5.96
N LEU A 599 -21.45 -16.27 4.78
CA LEU A 599 -21.05 -17.52 4.12
C LEU A 599 -19.56 -17.55 3.79
N LEU A 600 -19.01 -16.46 3.25
CA LEU A 600 -17.57 -16.31 2.97
C LEU A 600 -16.74 -16.37 4.26
N ALA A 601 -17.22 -15.74 5.35
CA ALA A 601 -16.59 -15.81 6.66
C ALA A 601 -16.60 -17.25 7.20
N ALA A 602 -17.73 -17.95 7.08
CA ALA A 602 -17.85 -19.37 7.45
C ALA A 602 -16.88 -20.24 6.63
N ALA A 603 -16.76 -20.00 5.31
CA ALA A 603 -15.83 -20.73 4.45
C ALA A 603 -14.36 -20.52 4.86
N LEU A 604 -13.95 -19.27 5.08
CA LEU A 604 -12.59 -18.91 5.47
C LEU A 604 -12.22 -19.50 6.84
N THR A 605 -13.11 -19.36 7.82
CA THR A 605 -12.89 -19.85 9.20
C THR A 605 -12.92 -21.38 9.28
N ALA A 606 -13.74 -22.05 8.46
CA ALA A 606 -13.70 -23.50 8.28
C ALA A 606 -12.33 -23.95 7.76
N ARG A 607 -11.81 -23.26 6.74
CA ARG A 607 -10.50 -23.54 6.14
C ARG A 607 -9.34 -23.31 7.11
N GLN A 608 -9.44 -22.29 7.95
CA GLN A 608 -8.46 -21.97 9.01
C GLN A 608 -8.63 -22.82 10.28
N ALA A 609 -9.63 -23.71 10.33
CA ALA A 609 -9.96 -24.50 11.52
C ALA A 609 -10.26 -23.66 12.78
N ARG A 610 -10.80 -22.43 12.62
CA ARG A 610 -11.19 -21.56 13.73
C ARG A 610 -12.64 -21.84 14.12
N LEU A 611 -12.84 -22.43 15.30
CA LEU A 611 -14.14 -22.89 15.77
C LEU A 611 -15.09 -21.70 16.03
N LEU A 612 -14.97 -20.97 17.14
CA LEU A 612 -15.92 -19.90 17.51
C LEU A 612 -16.34 -18.94 16.36
N PRO A 613 -15.45 -18.32 15.55
CA PRO A 613 -15.90 -17.40 14.51
C PRO A 613 -16.63 -18.09 13.35
N HIS A 614 -16.34 -19.36 13.06
CA HIS A 614 -17.10 -20.13 12.06
C HIS A 614 -18.55 -20.31 12.51
N TRP A 615 -18.75 -20.52 13.80
CA TRP A 615 -20.02 -20.81 14.42
C TRP A 615 -20.93 -19.60 14.47
N LEU A 616 -20.35 -18.47 14.92
CA LEU A 616 -21.01 -17.18 14.90
C LEU A 616 -21.40 -16.79 13.47
N SER A 617 -20.55 -17.07 12.47
CA SER A 617 -20.86 -16.82 11.06
C SER A 617 -22.05 -17.65 10.58
N LEU A 618 -22.13 -18.94 10.97
CA LEU A 618 -23.27 -19.81 10.60
C LEU A 618 -24.59 -19.38 11.25
N ILE A 619 -24.57 -19.02 12.55
CA ILE A 619 -25.74 -18.49 13.25
C ILE A 619 -26.23 -17.20 12.60
N ALA A 620 -25.29 -16.28 12.34
CA ALA A 620 -25.62 -15.02 11.71
C ALA A 620 -26.15 -15.22 10.28
N ALA A 621 -25.55 -16.14 9.51
CA ALA A 621 -25.99 -16.46 8.16
C ALA A 621 -27.42 -17.01 8.15
N SER A 622 -27.74 -17.96 9.05
CA SER A 622 -29.09 -18.56 9.13
C SER A 622 -30.17 -17.56 9.56
N LEU A 623 -29.83 -16.58 10.41
CA LEU A 623 -30.71 -15.47 10.79
C LEU A 623 -30.84 -14.38 9.71
N THR A 624 -29.97 -14.39 8.69
CA THR A 624 -30.05 -13.46 7.55
C THR A 624 -30.85 -14.07 6.40
N ARG A 625 -30.55 -15.33 6.05
CA ARG A 625 -31.26 -16.12 5.05
C ARG A 625 -31.25 -17.58 5.46
N GLU A 626 -32.38 -18.25 5.25
CA GLU A 626 -32.56 -19.68 5.48
C GLU A 626 -31.56 -20.56 4.69
N THR A 627 -31.06 -20.05 3.55
CA THR A 627 -30.00 -20.71 2.77
C THR A 627 -28.69 -20.86 3.56
N GLY A 628 -28.46 -20.05 4.60
CA GLY A 628 -27.33 -20.22 5.52
C GLY A 628 -27.30 -21.58 6.23
N LEU A 629 -28.47 -22.24 6.38
CA LEU A 629 -28.54 -23.61 6.92
C LEU A 629 -27.85 -24.64 6.00
N ILE A 630 -27.71 -24.36 4.71
CA ILE A 630 -26.97 -25.22 3.78
C ILE A 630 -25.49 -25.26 4.16
N ALA A 631 -24.92 -24.12 4.53
CA ALA A 631 -23.54 -24.04 5.01
C ALA A 631 -23.36 -24.75 6.36
N TRP A 632 -24.36 -24.66 7.24
CA TRP A 632 -24.40 -25.42 8.50
C TRP A 632 -24.40 -26.94 8.25
N ALA A 633 -25.25 -27.42 7.34
CA ALA A 633 -25.31 -28.84 6.97
C ALA A 633 -23.96 -29.30 6.37
N ALA A 634 -23.36 -28.49 5.50
CA ALA A 634 -22.03 -28.76 4.96
C ALA A 634 -20.96 -28.85 6.07
N SER A 635 -21.00 -27.98 7.08
CA SER A 635 -20.10 -28.02 8.24
C SER A 635 -20.28 -29.30 9.05
N GLY A 636 -21.52 -29.69 9.34
CA GLY A 636 -21.84 -30.91 10.10
C GLY A 636 -21.37 -32.17 9.40
N LEU A 637 -21.71 -32.32 8.11
CA LEU A 637 -21.30 -33.48 7.32
C LEU A 637 -19.78 -33.53 7.12
N THR A 638 -19.11 -32.37 6.94
CA THR A 638 -17.65 -32.31 6.86
C THR A 638 -17.01 -32.73 8.20
N ALA A 639 -17.51 -32.20 9.32
CA ALA A 639 -17.02 -32.54 10.65
C ALA A 639 -17.21 -34.02 10.99
N LEU A 640 -18.37 -34.61 10.64
CA LEU A 640 -18.64 -36.04 10.82
C LEU A 640 -17.67 -36.89 10.00
N ARG A 641 -17.49 -36.55 8.71
CA ARG A 641 -16.58 -37.27 7.81
C ARG A 641 -15.11 -37.16 8.25
N GLU A 642 -14.72 -36.03 8.83
CA GLU A 642 -13.37 -35.78 9.34
C GLU A 642 -13.18 -36.25 10.79
N ARG A 643 -14.21 -36.84 11.42
CA ARG A 643 -14.21 -37.27 12.84
C ARG A 643 -13.85 -36.14 13.80
N ARG A 644 -14.23 -34.89 13.48
CA ARG A 644 -13.98 -33.69 14.29
C ARG A 644 -15.11 -33.51 15.31
N TRP A 645 -15.18 -34.37 16.32
CA TRP A 645 -16.28 -34.38 17.30
C TRP A 645 -16.51 -33.05 18.01
N ARG A 646 -15.43 -32.32 18.33
CA ARG A 646 -15.50 -30.96 18.91
C ARG A 646 -16.23 -29.96 18.02
N TRP A 647 -16.30 -30.21 16.71
CA TRP A 647 -17.01 -29.39 15.74
C TRP A 647 -18.50 -29.74 15.63
N LEU A 648 -18.95 -30.87 16.17
CA LEU A 648 -20.34 -31.31 16.09
C LEU A 648 -21.19 -30.78 17.24
N LEU A 649 -20.63 -30.73 18.46
CA LEU A 649 -21.43 -30.52 19.67
C LEU A 649 -22.12 -29.14 19.69
N PRO A 650 -21.43 -28.02 19.37
CA PRO A 650 -22.18 -26.78 19.32
C PRO A 650 -23.10 -26.66 18.07
N LEU A 651 -23.06 -27.56 17.04
CA LEU A 651 -23.73 -27.38 15.72
C LEU A 651 -25.23 -27.57 15.88
N ALA A 652 -25.61 -28.31 16.91
CA ALA A 652 -26.96 -28.36 17.42
C ALA A 652 -27.51 -26.97 17.81
N VAL A 653 -26.66 -26.02 18.21
CA VAL A 653 -27.08 -24.67 18.64
C VAL A 653 -27.33 -23.74 17.46
N VAL A 654 -26.66 -23.95 16.33
CA VAL A 654 -26.73 -23.03 15.17
C VAL A 654 -28.17 -22.76 14.65
N PRO A 655 -29.04 -23.77 14.47
CA PRO A 655 -30.41 -23.50 14.03
C PRO A 655 -31.34 -22.99 15.14
N LEU A 656 -30.97 -23.11 16.42
CA LEU A 656 -31.88 -22.80 17.54
C LEU A 656 -32.40 -21.36 17.52
N PRO A 657 -31.58 -20.30 17.33
CA PRO A 657 -32.10 -18.93 17.28
C PRO A 657 -33.15 -18.72 16.19
N LEU A 658 -32.91 -19.27 14.99
CA LEU A 658 -33.85 -19.19 13.87
C LEU A 658 -35.14 -19.97 14.17
N LEU A 659 -35.03 -21.17 14.73
CA LEU A 659 -36.19 -22.01 15.08
C LEU A 659 -37.05 -21.36 16.16
N LEU A 660 -36.43 -20.82 17.21
CA LEU A 660 -37.12 -20.12 18.29
C LEU A 660 -37.85 -18.88 17.75
N TRP A 661 -37.16 -18.07 16.95
CA TRP A 661 -37.76 -16.88 16.33
C TRP A 661 -38.86 -17.22 15.33
N SER A 662 -38.67 -18.25 14.50
CA SER A 662 -39.73 -18.73 13.61
C SER A 662 -40.95 -19.21 14.39
N GLY A 663 -40.75 -19.88 15.53
CA GLY A 663 -41.83 -20.34 16.39
C GLY A 663 -42.62 -19.18 17.01
N THR A 664 -41.95 -18.10 17.41
CA THR A 664 -42.65 -16.90 17.92
C THR A 664 -43.48 -16.22 16.83
N LEU A 665 -42.95 -16.13 15.60
CA LEU A 665 -43.70 -15.58 14.46
C LEU A 665 -44.93 -16.42 14.11
N THR A 666 -44.78 -17.76 14.04
CA THR A 666 -45.91 -18.65 13.76
C THR A 666 -47.00 -18.53 14.81
N ARG A 667 -46.64 -18.44 16.10
CA ARG A 667 -47.62 -18.23 17.19
C ARG A 667 -48.32 -16.88 17.08
N ARG A 668 -47.59 -15.82 16.73
CA ARG A 668 -48.13 -14.46 16.63
C ARG A 668 -49.11 -14.31 15.45
N PHE A 669 -48.80 -14.95 14.33
CA PHE A 669 -49.58 -14.85 13.10
C PHE A 669 -50.46 -16.08 12.83
N ALA A 670 -50.74 -16.89 13.86
CA ALA A 670 -51.53 -18.13 13.74
C ALA A 670 -52.94 -17.92 13.17
N ALA A 671 -53.50 -16.71 13.30
CA ALA A 671 -54.82 -16.34 12.79
C ALA A 671 -54.81 -15.84 11.32
N VAL A 672 -53.65 -15.75 10.67
CA VAL A 672 -53.53 -15.32 9.26
C VAL A 672 -53.76 -16.54 8.35
N PRO A 673 -54.71 -16.52 7.39
CA PRO A 673 -55.06 -17.68 6.56
C PRO A 673 -53.87 -18.26 5.76
N ASP A 674 -53.79 -19.59 5.67
CA ASP A 674 -52.74 -20.36 4.97
C ASP A 674 -52.57 -19.98 3.48
N GLY A 675 -53.54 -19.34 2.84
CA GLY A 675 -53.43 -18.84 1.47
C GLY A 675 -52.36 -17.76 1.27
N ALA A 676 -51.88 -17.12 2.35
CA ALA A 676 -50.74 -16.20 2.34
C ALA A 676 -49.38 -16.93 2.43
N LEU A 677 -49.39 -18.23 2.76
CA LEU A 677 -48.21 -19.06 2.99
C LEU A 677 -47.93 -19.95 1.76
N ALA A 678 -46.75 -19.72 1.17
CA ALA A 678 -46.09 -20.53 0.15
C ALA A 678 -46.67 -20.50 -1.28
N ARG A 679 -46.17 -19.55 -2.09
CA ARG A 679 -45.84 -19.91 -3.49
C ARG A 679 -44.56 -20.74 -3.43
N VAL A 680 -44.63 -22.00 -3.85
CA VAL A 680 -43.46 -22.87 -3.89
C VAL A 680 -42.47 -22.28 -4.90
N HIS A 681 -41.37 -21.70 -4.39
CA HIS A 681 -40.33 -21.11 -5.23
C HIS A 681 -39.43 -22.16 -5.91
N PHE A 682 -39.65 -23.45 -5.61
CA PHE A 682 -38.91 -24.57 -6.16
C PHE A 682 -39.83 -25.51 -6.94
N GLY A 683 -39.40 -25.92 -8.14
CA GLY A 683 -40.10 -26.87 -9.00
C GLY A 683 -39.30 -28.18 -9.16
N PHE A 684 -39.63 -28.96 -10.20
CA PHE A 684 -38.82 -30.14 -10.52
C PHE A 684 -37.38 -29.72 -10.92
N PRO A 685 -36.36 -30.54 -10.62
CA PRO A 685 -34.99 -30.24 -11.01
C PRO A 685 -34.88 -29.95 -12.51
N LEU A 686 -34.15 -28.88 -12.86
CA LEU A 686 -33.92 -28.38 -14.22
C LEU A 686 -35.16 -27.85 -14.95
N GLU A 687 -36.37 -28.01 -14.42
CA GLU A 687 -37.61 -27.57 -15.08
C GLU A 687 -37.58 -26.06 -15.35
N GLY A 688 -37.28 -25.25 -14.33
CA GLY A 688 -37.22 -23.80 -14.47
C GLY A 688 -36.13 -23.34 -15.45
N ALA A 689 -34.97 -24.00 -15.44
CA ALA A 689 -33.88 -23.71 -16.36
C ALA A 689 -34.24 -24.05 -17.82
N LEU A 690 -34.90 -25.19 -18.05
CA LEU A 690 -35.40 -25.58 -19.36
C LEU A 690 -36.45 -24.57 -19.86
N GLN A 691 -37.42 -24.22 -19.01
CA GLN A 691 -38.45 -23.26 -19.37
C GLN A 691 -37.87 -21.88 -19.70
N LYS A 692 -36.88 -21.40 -18.93
CA LYS A 692 -36.16 -20.15 -19.21
C LYS A 692 -35.38 -20.21 -20.53
N GLY A 693 -34.69 -21.32 -20.81
CA GLY A 693 -33.99 -21.54 -22.07
C GLY A 693 -34.93 -21.50 -23.28
N LEU A 694 -36.07 -22.18 -23.19
CA LEU A 694 -37.11 -22.15 -24.23
C LEU A 694 -37.70 -20.75 -24.43
N GLN A 695 -37.87 -19.96 -23.37
CA GLN A 695 -38.30 -18.57 -23.45
C GLN A 695 -37.28 -17.68 -24.19
N LEU A 696 -35.98 -17.83 -23.87
CA LEU A 696 -34.92 -17.05 -24.51
C LEU A 696 -34.74 -17.39 -26.01
N LEU A 697 -35.04 -18.63 -26.40
CA LEU A 697 -35.06 -19.09 -27.80
C LEU A 697 -36.32 -18.69 -28.58
N GLY A 698 -37.30 -18.04 -27.92
CA GLY A 698 -38.57 -17.64 -28.55
C GLY A 698 -39.55 -18.80 -28.79
N LEU A 699 -39.31 -19.97 -28.18
CA LEU A 699 -40.14 -21.18 -28.33
C LEU A 699 -41.31 -21.25 -27.34
N ARG A 700 -41.39 -20.32 -26.39
CA ARG A 700 -42.55 -20.11 -25.49
C ARG A 700 -42.85 -18.61 -25.34
N PRO A 701 -44.14 -18.22 -25.24
CA PRO A 701 -44.53 -16.82 -25.09
C PRO A 701 -44.02 -16.22 -23.76
N LEU A 702 -43.47 -15.01 -23.84
CA LEU A 702 -43.05 -14.18 -22.71
C LEU A 702 -44.28 -13.54 -22.07
N ALA A 703 -44.83 -14.15 -21.03
CA ALA A 703 -46.10 -13.70 -20.44
C ALA A 703 -46.05 -12.28 -19.82
N ASP A 704 -44.87 -11.77 -19.42
CA ASP A 704 -44.78 -10.56 -18.58
C ASP A 704 -43.72 -9.53 -19.02
N LEU A 705 -43.23 -9.56 -20.26
CA LEU A 705 -42.22 -8.60 -20.75
C LEU A 705 -42.49 -8.18 -22.20
N GLN A 706 -42.91 -6.92 -22.41
CA GLN A 706 -42.59 -6.19 -23.64
C GLN A 706 -41.24 -5.48 -23.43
N PRO A 707 -40.13 -5.94 -24.05
CA PRO A 707 -39.17 -4.99 -24.63
C PRO A 707 -38.27 -5.57 -25.78
N GLY A 708 -37.53 -4.68 -26.44
CA GLY A 708 -36.70 -4.93 -27.64
C GLY A 708 -35.52 -5.92 -27.48
N GLY A 709 -34.77 -6.13 -28.57
CA GLY A 709 -33.75 -7.19 -28.67
C GLY A 709 -32.59 -7.12 -27.66
N LEU A 710 -32.22 -5.93 -27.16
CA LEU A 710 -31.06 -5.75 -26.27
C LEU A 710 -31.29 -6.29 -24.84
N GLU A 711 -32.46 -6.11 -24.25
CA GLU A 711 -32.76 -6.66 -22.91
C GLU A 711 -32.80 -8.19 -22.91
N ARG A 712 -33.33 -8.79 -24.00
CA ARG A 712 -33.31 -10.25 -24.20
C ARG A 712 -31.88 -10.80 -24.30
N LEU A 713 -31.00 -10.12 -25.04
CA LEU A 713 -29.59 -10.51 -25.12
C LEU A 713 -28.88 -10.43 -23.77
N PHE A 714 -29.16 -9.38 -22.99
CA PHE A 714 -28.58 -9.19 -21.67
C PHE A 714 -29.05 -10.25 -20.66
N ASP A 715 -30.35 -10.57 -20.64
CA ASP A 715 -30.90 -11.64 -19.81
C ASP A 715 -30.35 -13.01 -20.22
N ALA A 716 -30.19 -13.27 -21.53
CA ALA A 716 -29.51 -14.46 -22.01
C ALA A 716 -28.05 -14.57 -21.53
N GLY A 717 -27.33 -13.44 -21.51
CA GLY A 717 -25.97 -13.38 -20.95
C GLY A 717 -25.92 -13.69 -19.45
N CYS A 718 -26.82 -13.10 -18.66
CA CYS A 718 -26.94 -13.38 -17.22
C CYS A 718 -27.32 -14.85 -16.95
N PHE A 719 -28.22 -15.41 -17.75
CA PHE A 719 -28.62 -16.81 -17.65
C PHE A 719 -27.48 -17.77 -18.03
N GLY A 720 -26.73 -17.46 -19.09
CA GLY A 720 -25.53 -18.18 -19.48
C GLY A 720 -24.44 -18.14 -18.39
N LEU A 721 -24.23 -16.99 -17.74
CA LEU A 721 -23.32 -16.85 -16.61
C LEU A 721 -23.77 -17.71 -15.40
N TRP A 722 -25.07 -17.76 -15.14
CA TRP A 722 -25.64 -18.60 -14.09
C TRP A 722 -25.38 -20.09 -14.37
N LEU A 723 -25.70 -20.59 -15.58
CA LEU A 723 -25.39 -21.97 -15.99
C LEU A 723 -23.89 -22.27 -15.93
N GLY A 724 -23.05 -21.34 -16.39
CA GLY A 724 -21.60 -21.45 -16.31
C GLY A 724 -21.10 -21.56 -14.87
N THR A 725 -21.72 -20.82 -13.93
CA THR A 725 -21.41 -20.90 -12.49
C THR A 725 -21.74 -22.27 -11.92
N LEU A 726 -22.89 -22.86 -12.29
CA LEU A 726 -23.23 -24.23 -11.90
C LEU A 726 -22.20 -25.23 -12.44
N GLY A 727 -21.83 -25.10 -13.73
CA GLY A 727 -20.81 -25.94 -14.36
C GLY A 727 -19.45 -25.85 -13.68
N VAL A 728 -19.01 -24.64 -13.30
CA VAL A 728 -17.79 -24.42 -12.53
C VAL A 728 -17.82 -25.13 -11.19
N LEU A 729 -18.95 -25.10 -10.47
CA LEU A 729 -19.07 -25.75 -9.17
C LEU A 729 -19.08 -27.28 -9.28
N VAL A 730 -19.76 -27.84 -10.29
CA VAL A 730 -19.70 -29.28 -10.60
C VAL A 730 -18.26 -29.69 -10.94
N LEU A 731 -17.59 -28.91 -11.80
CA LEU A 731 -16.20 -29.14 -12.17
C LEU A 731 -15.27 -29.05 -10.96
N ALA A 732 -15.47 -28.06 -10.08
CA ALA A 732 -14.70 -27.89 -8.85
C ALA A 732 -14.88 -29.05 -7.88
N ALA A 733 -16.11 -29.56 -7.74
CA ALA A 733 -16.41 -30.73 -6.94
C ALA A 733 -15.68 -31.97 -7.48
N TRP A 734 -15.77 -32.21 -8.79
CA TRP A 734 -15.12 -33.32 -9.48
C TRP A 734 -13.58 -33.26 -9.40
N ARG A 735 -13.00 -32.07 -9.65
CA ARG A 735 -11.54 -31.84 -9.64
C ARG A 735 -10.95 -31.65 -8.25
N GLY A 736 -11.76 -31.60 -7.19
CA GLY A 736 -11.25 -31.49 -5.83
C GLY A 736 -10.85 -30.08 -5.37
N TRP A 737 -11.34 -29.01 -5.99
CA TRP A 737 -10.90 -27.63 -5.70
C TRP A 737 -11.42 -27.09 -4.36
N GLY A 738 -10.58 -26.37 -3.61
CA GLY A 738 -10.97 -25.58 -2.44
C GLY A 738 -11.27 -26.34 -1.14
N GLY A 739 -10.95 -27.64 -1.07
CA GLY A 739 -11.05 -28.44 0.16
C GLY A 739 -12.38 -29.19 0.31
N ARG A 740 -12.55 -29.93 1.42
CA ARG A 740 -13.75 -30.77 1.64
C ARG A 740 -15.00 -29.95 1.94
N TRP A 741 -14.89 -28.99 2.85
CA TRP A 741 -16.01 -28.13 3.23
C TRP A 741 -16.59 -27.38 2.04
N LEU A 742 -15.73 -26.70 1.24
CA LEU A 742 -16.19 -25.90 0.10
C LEU A 742 -16.91 -26.76 -0.95
N ARG A 743 -16.38 -27.95 -1.24
CA ARG A 743 -17.01 -28.87 -2.19
C ARG A 743 -18.38 -29.34 -1.72
N LEU A 744 -18.50 -29.68 -0.44
CA LEU A 744 -19.76 -30.14 0.12
C LEU A 744 -20.78 -29.01 0.19
N ALA A 745 -20.37 -27.82 0.62
CA ALA A 745 -21.22 -26.63 0.58
C ALA A 745 -21.69 -26.35 -0.85
N SER A 746 -20.78 -26.32 -1.82
CA SER A 746 -21.10 -26.11 -3.23
C SER A 746 -22.11 -27.15 -3.74
N ALA A 747 -21.90 -28.44 -3.46
CA ALA A 747 -22.82 -29.50 -3.87
C ALA A 747 -24.22 -29.34 -3.25
N LEU A 748 -24.31 -28.99 -1.97
CA LEU A 748 -25.60 -28.78 -1.31
C LEU A 748 -26.31 -27.52 -1.79
N TYR A 749 -25.58 -26.44 -2.11
CA TYR A 749 -26.15 -25.23 -2.71
C TYR A 749 -26.61 -25.43 -4.16
N LEU A 750 -26.00 -26.37 -4.91
CA LEU A 750 -26.44 -26.72 -6.27
C LEU A 750 -27.85 -27.35 -6.27
N LEU A 751 -28.22 -28.13 -5.24
CA LEU A 751 -29.52 -28.81 -5.18
C LEU A 751 -30.72 -27.85 -5.31
N PRO A 752 -30.89 -26.84 -4.43
CA PRO A 752 -32.02 -25.91 -4.55
C PRO A 752 -31.87 -24.99 -5.78
N ALA A 753 -30.65 -24.74 -6.25
CA ALA A 753 -30.43 -23.96 -7.48
C ALA A 753 -30.97 -24.70 -8.72
N LEU A 754 -30.76 -26.02 -8.81
CA LEU A 754 -31.30 -26.85 -9.88
C LEU A 754 -32.84 -26.93 -9.82
N CYS A 755 -33.43 -26.83 -8.63
CA CYS A 755 -34.88 -26.82 -8.45
C CYS A 755 -35.50 -25.41 -8.55
N THR A 756 -34.76 -24.37 -8.95
CA THR A 756 -35.29 -23.00 -9.00
C THR A 756 -36.47 -22.88 -9.98
N SER A 757 -37.61 -22.36 -9.52
CA SER A 757 -38.80 -22.15 -10.35
C SER A 757 -38.63 -21.04 -11.39
N THR A 758 -39.52 -21.01 -12.39
CA THR A 758 -39.60 -19.94 -13.38
C THR A 758 -39.94 -18.58 -12.78
N GLN A 759 -40.54 -18.50 -11.60
CA GLN A 759 -40.80 -17.23 -10.94
C GLN A 759 -39.51 -16.50 -10.55
N ILE A 760 -38.49 -17.24 -10.09
CA ILE A 760 -37.17 -16.66 -9.76
C ILE A 760 -36.34 -16.48 -11.04
N LEU A 761 -36.41 -17.42 -11.98
CA LEU A 761 -35.68 -17.35 -13.25
C LEU A 761 -36.31 -16.37 -14.27
N ALA A 762 -37.49 -15.81 -13.98
CA ALA A 762 -38.20 -14.91 -14.87
C ALA A 762 -37.37 -13.68 -15.23
N ARG A 763 -36.71 -13.05 -14.25
CA ARG A 763 -35.96 -11.80 -14.44
C ARG A 763 -34.53 -11.94 -13.95
N PHE A 764 -33.58 -11.43 -14.72
CA PHE A 764 -32.16 -11.47 -14.37
C PHE A 764 -31.81 -10.90 -12.98
N PRO A 765 -32.41 -9.81 -12.47
CA PRO A 765 -32.07 -9.31 -11.15
C PRO A 765 -32.44 -10.29 -10.03
N ASP A 766 -33.47 -11.10 -10.25
CA ASP A 766 -34.00 -12.01 -9.22
C ASP A 766 -33.06 -13.20 -9.04
N TYR A 767 -32.74 -13.94 -10.09
CA TYR A 767 -31.90 -15.15 -9.96
C TYR A 767 -30.42 -14.85 -9.74
N THR A 768 -29.87 -13.76 -10.29
CA THR A 768 -28.45 -13.39 -10.07
C THR A 768 -28.20 -12.95 -8.62
N ARG A 769 -29.18 -12.27 -8.00
CA ARG A 769 -29.15 -11.89 -6.59
C ARG A 769 -29.42 -13.07 -5.68
N VAL A 770 -30.48 -13.84 -5.92
CA VAL A 770 -30.86 -14.98 -5.05
C VAL A 770 -29.73 -15.99 -4.93
N TRP A 771 -28.99 -16.22 -6.04
CA TRP A 771 -27.87 -17.17 -6.13
C TRP A 771 -26.49 -16.52 -6.09
N ILE A 772 -26.36 -15.33 -5.51
CA ILE A 772 -25.07 -14.67 -5.24
C ILE A 772 -24.08 -15.57 -4.46
N ASP A 773 -24.61 -16.46 -3.61
CA ASP A 773 -23.85 -17.44 -2.83
C ASP A 773 -23.11 -18.42 -3.76
N LEU A 774 -23.76 -18.91 -4.82
CA LEU A 774 -23.15 -19.82 -5.79
C LEU A 774 -22.00 -19.15 -6.54
N ALA A 775 -22.18 -17.91 -6.98
CA ALA A 775 -21.13 -17.13 -7.63
C ALA A 775 -19.93 -16.92 -6.71
N SER A 776 -20.18 -16.66 -5.43
CA SER A 776 -19.13 -16.46 -4.42
C SER A 776 -18.38 -17.76 -4.11
N LEU A 777 -19.07 -18.89 -4.00
CA LEU A 777 -18.45 -20.21 -3.84
C LEU A 777 -17.64 -20.60 -5.08
N ALA A 778 -18.14 -20.28 -6.29
CA ALA A 778 -17.43 -20.53 -7.54
C ALA A 778 -16.14 -19.72 -7.63
N LEU A 779 -16.17 -18.46 -7.18
CA LEU A 779 -14.97 -17.62 -7.07
C LEU A 779 -13.93 -18.24 -6.12
N LEU A 780 -14.34 -18.69 -4.93
CA LEU A 780 -13.42 -19.36 -3.99
C LEU A 780 -12.81 -20.64 -4.59
N ALA A 781 -13.61 -21.43 -5.31
CA ALA A 781 -13.19 -22.66 -5.96
C ALA A 781 -12.22 -22.40 -7.13
N LEU A 782 -12.50 -21.40 -7.97
CA LEU A 782 -11.65 -21.02 -9.10
C LEU A 782 -10.33 -20.37 -8.64
N LEU A 783 -10.32 -19.64 -7.53
CA LEU A 783 -9.08 -19.17 -6.91
C LEU A 783 -8.19 -20.34 -6.50
N ALA A 784 -8.77 -21.46 -6.05
CA ALA A 784 -8.03 -22.67 -5.72
C ALA A 784 -7.51 -23.46 -6.94
N SER A 785 -8.01 -23.22 -8.17
CA SER A 785 -7.80 -24.10 -9.31
C SER A 785 -6.60 -23.80 -10.23
N ARG A 786 -5.95 -22.63 -10.07
CA ARG A 786 -4.93 -22.08 -11.01
C ARG A 786 -5.34 -22.11 -12.51
N SER A 787 -6.63 -22.29 -12.80
CA SER A 787 -7.15 -22.45 -14.16
C SER A 787 -7.35 -21.10 -14.86
N TRP A 788 -7.22 -21.09 -16.18
CA TRP A 788 -7.61 -19.97 -17.05
C TRP A 788 -9.10 -19.65 -16.95
N LEU A 789 -9.93 -20.63 -16.56
CA LEU A 789 -11.37 -20.49 -16.34
C LEU A 789 -11.72 -19.38 -15.35
N LEU A 790 -10.86 -19.11 -14.36
CA LEU A 790 -11.06 -17.99 -13.42
C LEU A 790 -11.14 -16.65 -14.16
N LYS A 791 -10.21 -16.41 -15.10
CA LYS A 791 -10.15 -15.15 -15.85
C LYS A 791 -11.33 -15.02 -16.80
N LEU A 792 -11.69 -16.09 -17.51
CA LEU A 792 -12.85 -16.10 -18.41
C LEU A 792 -14.16 -15.83 -17.64
N TRP A 793 -14.40 -16.58 -16.57
CA TRP A 793 -15.63 -16.45 -15.78
C TRP A 793 -15.75 -15.06 -15.14
N LEU A 794 -14.64 -14.47 -14.67
CA LEU A 794 -14.62 -13.10 -14.16
C LEU A 794 -14.85 -12.05 -15.25
N ALA A 795 -14.27 -12.23 -16.44
CA ALA A 795 -14.49 -11.32 -17.56
C ALA A 795 -15.97 -11.29 -17.97
N LEU A 796 -16.60 -12.47 -18.07
CA LEU A 796 -18.05 -12.58 -18.34
C LEU A 796 -18.89 -11.96 -17.22
N SER A 797 -18.51 -12.20 -15.95
CA SER A 797 -19.20 -11.58 -14.81
C SER A 797 -19.11 -10.05 -14.83
N ALA A 798 -17.92 -9.50 -15.10
CA ALA A 798 -17.68 -8.07 -15.19
C ALA A 798 -18.47 -7.44 -16.34
N LEU A 799 -18.56 -8.12 -17.49
CA LEU A 799 -19.38 -7.67 -18.61
C LEU A 799 -20.86 -7.58 -18.24
N MET A 800 -21.40 -8.58 -17.53
CA MET A 800 -22.79 -8.55 -17.05
C MET A 800 -23.01 -7.46 -16.00
N SER A 801 -22.05 -7.23 -15.10
CA SER A 801 -22.11 -6.13 -14.13
C SER A 801 -22.11 -4.76 -14.80
N ALA A 802 -21.28 -4.57 -15.83
CA ALA A 802 -21.22 -3.33 -16.59
C ALA A 802 -22.52 -3.09 -17.38
N GLY A 803 -23.05 -4.14 -18.04
CA GLY A 803 -24.33 -4.07 -18.74
C GLY A 803 -25.50 -3.76 -17.79
N TYR A 804 -25.48 -4.31 -16.58
CA TYR A 804 -26.46 -3.99 -15.54
C TYR A 804 -26.44 -2.50 -15.20
N TRP A 805 -25.27 -1.92 -14.93
CA TRP A 805 -25.16 -0.49 -14.61
C TRP A 805 -25.53 0.40 -15.78
N LEU A 806 -25.16 0.02 -17.00
CA LEU A 806 -25.55 0.73 -18.22
C LEU A 806 -27.08 0.82 -18.34
N GLY A 807 -27.79 -0.31 -18.15
CA GLY A 807 -29.25 -0.32 -18.13
C GLY A 807 -29.84 0.42 -16.93
N TYR A 808 -29.33 0.16 -15.73
CA TYR A 808 -29.88 0.69 -14.49
C TYR A 808 -29.73 2.21 -14.36
N LEU A 809 -28.66 2.80 -14.90
CA LEU A 809 -28.44 4.25 -14.85
C LEU A 809 -29.11 4.99 -16.02
N LEU A 810 -29.16 4.39 -17.21
CA LEU A 810 -29.74 5.03 -18.41
C LEU A 810 -31.27 4.91 -18.50
N LEU A 811 -31.88 3.93 -17.84
CA LEU A 811 -33.34 3.81 -17.79
C LEU A 811 -33.93 4.72 -16.70
N ALA A 812 -34.97 5.47 -17.07
CA ALA A 812 -35.77 6.28 -16.15
C ALA A 812 -36.26 5.44 -14.94
N PRO A 813 -36.35 6.03 -13.74
CA PRO A 813 -36.58 5.32 -12.47
C PRO A 813 -37.75 4.32 -12.43
#